data_AF-A0A9P8FTS3-F1
#
_entry.id   AF-A0A9P8FTS3-F1
#
_cell.length_a   1.000
_cell.length_b   1.000
_cell.length_c   1.000
_cell.angle_alpha   90.00
_cell.angle_beta   90.00
_cell.angle_gamma   90.00
#
_symmetry.space_group_name_H-M   'P 1'
#
loop_
_entity.id
_entity.type
_entity.pdbx_description
1 polymer ?
#
loop_
_entity_poly.entity_id
_entity_poly.type
_entity_poly.pdbx_seq_one_letter_code
_entity_poly.pdbx_strand_id
1 'polypeptide(L)'
;SASGDDETIIMRTDRREVFISHDGGKTWDQALPDEEIVSVYPHQYNQDTVYLITPSKKVYYSDNRGKNIHHFQAPEEPNQDGVQILSFHPTQRDWLIWTGGKDCKGFGTDCHSVAHVSKKNGEDWTTLLRFVRKCQFVAREDREGSDSMVFCEQYQDEDPSKPLQLISSDDWYEHKKVHFEDVISFATMSEFMVVALRDKEGKDLRVDTSIDGRTFANAQFPKNFKVPHQQAYTVLDSSTHAIFLHVTVNNREGQEYGSIVKSNSNGTSYVMSIEAVNRNTPGYVDFEKMQGLEGVAVVNIVSNVEEVDGGASKKLKTMITHNDGAEWGLIAPPQKDSDNKPVDCSGDLEKCSLHLHGYTERKDPRDTYSSPSAVGLMMAVGNVGSNLGPYKEGNTFITRDGGVEWHEVFKGTFMWEYGDQGSIIVIVQEGTPVDTVYYTTDEGKKWTAYQFSDTKVLVDDISTVPTDTSRNFILWGKDGGSSGGLVTVNLDFSGLTDRQCNLNEDKPDAEDSDYYLWEPKHPLSDSNCLFGHVAQYHRKRPDRECYNGPAIERLHDISQNCTCTRQDFECDYNYERQNDGSCALVPGLEPINPLEYCAANPDLDEYYAPSGYRRIPLTTCVGGRELDKISEPYPCPNHEKQFEKKHGISGAGLFFAIFIPIAAAAGVGYWVYRNYDGQFGRIQLGDTGMMGNGNGAFDSEQPWIKYPVAALSAVVAVLAAVPMVVGGLFRMVSQRFGRGGSGGYSRPYTSRSSFSRGRGDYSHVDADEGELLGDESDEEV
;
A
#
# COMPACT_ATOMS: atom_id res chain seq x y z
N SER A 1 6.60 -24.87 9.77
CA SER A 1 7.65 -25.14 10.77
C SER A 1 8.95 -24.58 10.22
N ALA A 2 9.84 -23.97 11.01
CA ALA A 2 11.12 -23.49 10.47
C ALA A 2 12.10 -24.60 10.05
N SER A 3 11.81 -25.87 10.37
CA SER A 3 12.61 -27.04 9.97
C SER A 3 12.17 -27.68 8.64
N GLY A 4 10.97 -27.33 8.14
CA GLY A 4 10.34 -27.91 6.95
C GLY A 4 9.89 -29.37 7.01
N ASP A 5 10.05 -30.06 8.14
CA ASP A 5 9.62 -31.47 8.29
C ASP A 5 8.09 -31.68 8.29
N ASP A 6 7.30 -30.62 8.19
CA ASP A 6 5.82 -30.66 8.09
C ASP A 6 5.33 -29.72 6.96
N GLU A 7 6.20 -29.44 5.99
CA GLU A 7 5.88 -28.66 4.80
C GLU A 7 5.39 -29.59 3.70
N THR A 8 4.13 -29.40 3.31
CA THR A 8 3.56 -30.09 2.17
C THR A 8 3.76 -29.26 0.90
N ILE A 9 4.30 -29.88 -0.15
CA ILE A 9 4.27 -29.34 -1.51
C ILE A 9 3.46 -30.26 -2.39
N ILE A 10 2.62 -29.67 -3.23
CA ILE A 10 1.84 -30.37 -4.26
C ILE A 10 2.28 -29.83 -5.60
N MET A 11 2.80 -30.72 -6.43
CA MET A 11 3.25 -30.42 -7.79
C MET A 11 2.31 -31.09 -8.79
N ARG A 12 1.84 -30.33 -9.78
CA ARG A 12 1.12 -30.85 -10.95
C ARG A 12 2.03 -30.73 -12.16
N THR A 13 2.23 -31.83 -12.88
CA THR A 13 3.01 -31.82 -14.13
C THR A 13 2.16 -31.36 -15.32
N ASP A 14 2.81 -31.07 -16.44
CA ASP A 14 2.18 -30.85 -17.75
C ASP A 14 1.36 -32.07 -18.23
N ARG A 15 1.76 -33.27 -17.80
CA ARG A 15 1.03 -34.54 -18.02
C ARG A 15 -0.19 -34.72 -17.11
N ARG A 16 -0.57 -33.70 -16.33
CA ARG A 16 -1.70 -33.73 -15.38
C ARG A 16 -1.57 -34.76 -14.25
N GLU A 17 -0.34 -35.20 -13.99
CA GLU A 17 -0.01 -36.05 -12.84
C GLU A 17 0.24 -35.16 -11.62
N VAL A 18 -0.12 -35.64 -10.44
CA VAL A 18 0.13 -34.93 -9.18
C VAL A 18 1.11 -35.70 -8.31
N PHE A 19 2.08 -34.96 -7.77
CA PHE A 19 3.03 -35.46 -6.79
C PHE A 19 2.89 -34.65 -5.51
N ILE A 20 3.02 -35.31 -4.38
CA ILE A 20 2.95 -34.72 -3.05
C ILE A 20 4.23 -35.05 -2.30
N SER A 21 4.79 -34.03 -1.65
CA SER A 21 5.86 -34.17 -0.67
C SER A 21 5.35 -33.66 0.68
N HIS A 22 5.77 -34.28 1.78
CA HIS A 22 5.46 -33.85 3.15
C HIS A 22 6.69 -33.44 3.95
N ASP A 23 7.85 -33.36 3.30
CA ASP A 23 9.15 -33.10 3.92
C ASP A 23 9.92 -32.00 3.21
N GLY A 24 9.20 -31.01 2.65
CA GLY A 24 9.83 -29.87 1.97
C GLY A 24 10.40 -30.21 0.60
N GLY A 25 9.95 -31.28 -0.06
CA GLY A 25 10.42 -31.68 -1.38
C GLY A 25 11.63 -32.61 -1.37
N LYS A 26 11.98 -33.19 -0.21
CA LYS A 26 13.08 -34.16 -0.10
C LYS A 26 12.68 -35.53 -0.66
N THR A 27 11.43 -35.93 -0.42
CA THR A 27 10.82 -37.12 -1.01
C THR A 27 9.49 -36.78 -1.68
N TRP A 28 9.17 -37.49 -2.76
CA TRP A 28 7.98 -37.26 -3.59
C TRP A 28 7.23 -38.56 -3.80
N ASP A 29 5.92 -38.53 -3.52
CA ASP A 29 4.99 -39.60 -3.79
C ASP A 29 3.99 -39.16 -4.88
N GLN A 30 3.74 -40.02 -5.87
CA GLN A 30 2.68 -39.76 -6.83
C GLN A 30 1.32 -39.96 -6.16
N ALA A 31 0.49 -38.92 -6.18
CA ALA A 31 -0.87 -38.97 -5.67
C ALA A 31 -1.86 -39.19 -6.81
N LEU A 32 -2.87 -40.01 -6.57
CA LEU A 32 -3.96 -40.29 -7.53
C LEU A 32 -3.45 -40.74 -8.92
N PRO A 33 -2.66 -41.83 -9.01
CA PRO A 33 -1.99 -42.24 -10.26
C PRO A 33 -2.95 -42.62 -11.40
N ASP A 34 -4.20 -42.95 -11.07
CA ASP A 34 -5.23 -43.33 -12.04
C ASP A 34 -6.13 -42.16 -12.46
N GLU A 35 -5.82 -40.93 -12.05
CA GLU A 35 -6.66 -39.75 -12.28
C GLU A 35 -5.87 -38.62 -12.95
N GLU A 36 -6.53 -37.91 -13.88
CA GLU A 36 -6.00 -36.68 -14.47
C GLU A 36 -6.43 -35.48 -13.64
N ILE A 37 -5.46 -34.66 -13.21
CA ILE A 37 -5.73 -33.42 -12.47
C ILE A 37 -5.50 -32.23 -13.39
N VAL A 38 -6.55 -31.49 -13.71
CA VAL A 38 -6.49 -30.29 -14.55
C VAL A 38 -6.08 -29.05 -13.75
N SER A 39 -6.38 -28.99 -12.45
CA SER A 39 -5.99 -27.84 -11.62
C SER A 39 -5.85 -28.17 -10.14
N VAL A 40 -4.96 -27.45 -9.46
CA VAL A 40 -4.74 -27.50 -8.01
C VAL A 40 -5.21 -26.17 -7.43
N TYR A 41 -6.22 -26.21 -6.58
CA TYR A 41 -6.82 -25.04 -5.93
C TYR A 41 -6.58 -25.10 -4.42
N PRO A 42 -5.53 -24.46 -3.90
CA PRO A 42 -5.36 -24.29 -2.45
C PRO A 42 -6.44 -23.34 -1.91
N HIS A 43 -6.92 -23.60 -0.69
CA HIS A 43 -7.91 -22.74 -0.06
C HIS A 43 -7.26 -21.43 0.41
N GLN A 44 -7.72 -20.30 -0.13
CA GLN A 44 -7.12 -18.97 0.07
C GLN A 44 -6.98 -18.55 1.53
N TYR A 45 -7.93 -18.95 2.39
CA TYR A 45 -7.96 -18.59 3.81
C TYR A 45 -7.55 -19.71 4.77
N ASN A 46 -7.24 -20.90 4.25
CA ASN A 46 -6.98 -22.09 5.07
C ASN A 46 -5.88 -22.94 4.42
N GLN A 47 -4.67 -22.78 4.94
CA GLN A 47 -3.46 -23.38 4.37
C GLN A 47 -3.42 -24.91 4.44
N ASP A 48 -4.28 -25.54 5.23
CA ASP A 48 -4.33 -27.00 5.34
C ASP A 48 -5.20 -27.66 4.26
N THR A 49 -5.99 -26.87 3.53
CA THR A 49 -7.01 -27.38 2.61
C THR A 49 -6.67 -27.12 1.15
N VAL A 50 -6.82 -28.15 0.32
CA VAL A 50 -6.53 -28.09 -1.12
C VAL A 50 -7.52 -28.95 -1.88
N TYR A 51 -7.89 -28.50 -3.08
CA TYR A 51 -8.78 -29.18 -4.00
C TYR A 51 -8.01 -29.52 -5.28
N LEU A 52 -8.17 -30.75 -5.76
CA LEU A 52 -7.57 -31.26 -6.99
C LEU A 52 -8.71 -31.52 -7.97
N ILE A 53 -8.77 -30.68 -9.00
CA ILE A 53 -9.85 -30.66 -9.98
C ILE A 53 -9.53 -31.66 -11.08
N THR A 54 -10.46 -32.59 -11.35
CA THR A 54 -10.37 -33.52 -12.49
C THR A 54 -11.13 -32.95 -13.70
N PRO A 55 -10.95 -33.46 -14.93
CA PRO A 55 -11.78 -33.03 -16.06
C PRO A 55 -13.24 -33.49 -15.95
N SER A 56 -13.58 -34.30 -14.93
CA SER A 56 -14.93 -34.81 -14.67
C SER A 56 -15.60 -34.08 -13.50
N LYS A 57 -16.82 -34.50 -13.14
CA LYS A 57 -17.50 -34.03 -11.93
C LYS A 57 -16.82 -34.46 -10.62
N LYS A 58 -15.93 -35.44 -10.66
CA LYS A 58 -15.23 -35.91 -9.47
C LYS A 58 -14.19 -34.88 -9.07
N VAL A 59 -14.25 -34.41 -7.84
CA VAL A 59 -13.26 -33.48 -7.28
C VAL A 59 -12.64 -34.15 -6.06
N TYR A 60 -11.32 -34.16 -6.04
CA TYR A 60 -10.57 -34.61 -4.88
C TYR A 60 -10.25 -33.43 -3.99
N TYR A 61 -10.20 -33.64 -2.68
CA TYR A 61 -9.77 -32.61 -1.76
C TYR A 61 -9.08 -33.23 -0.56
N SER A 62 -8.27 -32.43 0.11
CA SER A 62 -7.67 -32.78 1.39
C SER A 62 -7.83 -31.60 2.32
N ASP A 63 -8.16 -31.87 3.58
CA ASP A 63 -8.36 -30.89 4.63
C ASP A 63 -7.20 -30.91 5.66
N ASN A 64 -6.18 -31.73 5.37
CA ASN A 64 -5.04 -32.02 6.23
C ASN A 64 -3.72 -32.10 5.43
N ARG A 65 -3.54 -31.16 4.50
CA ARG A 65 -2.32 -30.98 3.70
C ARG A 65 -1.94 -32.20 2.85
N GLY A 66 -2.90 -32.84 2.20
CA GLY A 66 -2.66 -33.95 1.28
C GLY A 66 -2.48 -35.33 1.94
N LYS A 67 -2.50 -35.43 3.28
CA LYS A 67 -2.27 -36.70 3.99
C LYS A 67 -3.44 -37.69 3.78
N ASN A 68 -4.67 -37.18 3.85
CA ASN A 68 -5.87 -37.90 3.47
C ASN A 68 -6.52 -37.18 2.28
N ILE A 69 -6.81 -37.93 1.23
CA ILE A 69 -7.50 -37.39 0.05
C ILE A 69 -8.91 -37.98 0.03
N HIS A 70 -9.88 -37.09 0.16
CA HIS A 70 -11.31 -37.36 0.04
C HIS A 70 -11.78 -36.95 -1.36
N HIS A 71 -13.03 -37.27 -1.68
CA HIS A 71 -13.63 -36.80 -2.93
C HIS A 71 -15.12 -36.51 -2.75
N PHE A 72 -15.64 -35.62 -3.58
CA PHE A 72 -17.06 -35.39 -3.77
C PHE A 72 -17.40 -35.35 -5.27
N GLN A 73 -18.70 -35.30 -5.59
CA GLN A 73 -19.19 -35.09 -6.95
C GLN A 73 -19.72 -33.66 -7.06
N ALA A 74 -19.08 -32.85 -7.89
CA ALA A 74 -19.54 -31.52 -8.22
C ALA A 74 -20.84 -31.58 -9.05
N PRO A 75 -21.67 -30.51 -9.05
CA PRO A 75 -22.93 -30.53 -9.78
C PRO A 75 -22.73 -30.60 -11.30
N GLU A 76 -21.68 -29.93 -11.81
CA GLU A 76 -21.23 -29.94 -13.20
C GLU A 76 -19.73 -30.22 -13.32
N GLU A 77 -19.29 -30.52 -14.55
CA GLU A 77 -17.87 -30.58 -14.90
C GLU A 77 -17.25 -29.17 -14.80
N PRO A 78 -15.93 -29.03 -14.60
CA PRO A 78 -15.29 -27.71 -14.58
C PRO A 78 -15.62 -26.91 -15.84
N ASN A 79 -15.80 -25.60 -15.68
CA ASN A 79 -16.05 -24.72 -16.83
C ASN A 79 -14.84 -24.70 -17.77
N GLN A 80 -15.09 -24.45 -19.07
CA GLN A 80 -14.07 -24.35 -20.11
C GLN A 80 -13.76 -22.90 -20.49
N ASP A 81 -14.50 -21.94 -19.92
CA ASP A 81 -14.44 -20.51 -20.27
C ASP A 81 -13.32 -19.77 -19.52
N GLY A 82 -12.42 -20.50 -18.86
CA GLY A 82 -11.33 -19.93 -18.07
C GLY A 82 -11.78 -19.15 -16.83
N VAL A 83 -13.06 -19.23 -16.44
CA VAL A 83 -13.57 -18.54 -15.25
C VAL A 83 -13.21 -19.30 -13.98
N GLN A 84 -13.09 -18.57 -12.87
CA GLN A 84 -12.72 -19.14 -11.58
C GLN A 84 -13.69 -20.25 -11.15
N ILE A 85 -13.18 -21.48 -11.01
CA ILE A 85 -13.98 -22.67 -10.69
C ILE A 85 -14.40 -22.70 -9.22
N LEU A 86 -13.50 -22.35 -8.31
CA LEU A 86 -13.74 -22.38 -6.86
C LEU A 86 -13.54 -21.00 -6.24
N SER A 87 -14.52 -20.57 -5.45
CA SER A 87 -14.40 -19.42 -4.55
C SER A 87 -14.67 -19.87 -3.11
N PHE A 88 -13.87 -19.38 -2.16
CA PHE A 88 -13.91 -19.81 -0.76
C PHE A 88 -14.45 -18.71 0.13
N HIS A 89 -15.14 -19.09 1.19
CA HIS A 89 -15.58 -18.12 2.18
C HIS A 89 -14.40 -17.73 3.10
N PRO A 90 -14.24 -16.44 3.48
CA PRO A 90 -13.12 -15.99 4.31
C PRO A 90 -13.09 -16.57 5.73
N THR A 91 -14.25 -16.69 6.39
CA THR A 91 -14.33 -17.18 7.79
C THR A 91 -14.95 -18.59 7.94
N GLN A 92 -15.90 -18.98 7.10
CA GLN A 92 -16.56 -20.29 7.12
C GLN A 92 -15.78 -21.32 6.29
N ARG A 93 -14.95 -22.14 6.96
CA ARG A 93 -14.04 -23.11 6.33
C ARG A 93 -14.70 -24.08 5.34
N ASP A 94 -15.94 -24.50 5.61
CA ASP A 94 -16.63 -25.52 4.80
C ASP A 94 -17.48 -24.92 3.67
N TRP A 95 -17.47 -23.59 3.50
CA TRP A 95 -18.32 -22.91 2.53
C TRP A 95 -17.53 -22.58 1.27
N LEU A 96 -18.07 -23.01 0.13
CA LEU A 96 -17.46 -22.81 -1.17
C LEU A 96 -18.52 -22.57 -2.26
N ILE A 97 -18.13 -21.83 -3.29
CA ILE A 97 -18.88 -21.68 -4.53
C ILE A 97 -18.15 -22.46 -5.62
N TRP A 98 -18.90 -23.30 -6.33
CA TRP A 98 -18.46 -24.00 -7.54
C TRP A 98 -19.09 -23.35 -8.77
N THR A 99 -18.26 -22.97 -9.73
CA THR A 99 -18.69 -22.47 -11.04
C THR A 99 -18.34 -23.50 -12.11
N GLY A 100 -19.33 -24.30 -12.50
CA GLY A 100 -19.16 -25.38 -13.48
C GLY A 100 -19.71 -25.03 -14.87
N GLY A 101 -19.29 -25.79 -15.87
CA GLY A 101 -19.76 -25.68 -17.26
C GLY A 101 -20.94 -26.61 -17.52
N LYS A 102 -22.09 -26.06 -17.88
CA LYS A 102 -23.30 -26.81 -18.20
C LYS A 102 -23.57 -26.81 -19.70
N ASP A 103 -23.98 -27.97 -20.22
CA ASP A 103 -24.30 -28.20 -21.63
C ASP A 103 -23.13 -27.96 -22.60
N CYS A 104 -21.89 -28.01 -22.09
CA CYS A 104 -20.64 -27.81 -22.84
C CYS A 104 -20.13 -29.05 -23.58
N LYS A 105 -21.01 -30.00 -23.93
CA LYS A 105 -20.62 -31.23 -24.65
C LYS A 105 -20.77 -31.02 -26.16
N GLY A 106 -19.65 -30.84 -26.85
CA GLY A 106 -19.57 -30.61 -28.31
C GLY A 106 -19.50 -29.13 -28.69
N PHE A 107 -19.60 -28.81 -29.99
CA PHE A 107 -19.54 -27.43 -30.51
C PHE A 107 -20.87 -26.65 -30.38
N GLY A 108 -21.66 -26.95 -29.35
CA GLY A 108 -22.98 -26.34 -29.14
C GLY A 108 -22.88 -24.93 -28.57
N THR A 109 -23.78 -24.04 -28.97
CA THR A 109 -23.90 -22.67 -28.46
C THR A 109 -24.57 -22.58 -27.09
N ASP A 110 -25.02 -23.71 -26.52
CA ASP A 110 -25.77 -23.77 -25.27
C ASP A 110 -24.86 -23.89 -24.02
N CYS A 111 -23.54 -23.97 -24.21
CA CYS A 111 -22.57 -24.01 -23.12
C CYS A 111 -22.65 -22.74 -22.29
N HIS A 112 -22.83 -22.88 -20.99
CA HIS A 112 -22.87 -21.75 -20.05
C HIS A 112 -22.41 -22.16 -18.66
N SER A 113 -21.91 -21.18 -17.92
CA SER A 113 -21.49 -21.33 -16.53
C SER A 113 -22.67 -21.32 -15.56
N VAL A 114 -22.58 -22.12 -14.49
CA VAL A 114 -23.56 -22.16 -13.41
C VAL A 114 -22.84 -22.14 -12.07
N ALA A 115 -23.25 -21.23 -11.18
CA ALA A 115 -22.73 -21.14 -9.82
C ALA A 115 -23.60 -21.93 -8.84
N HIS A 116 -22.93 -22.70 -7.99
CA HIS A 116 -23.52 -23.49 -6.91
C HIS A 116 -22.80 -23.18 -5.61
N VAL A 117 -23.52 -23.17 -4.50
CA VAL A 117 -22.93 -23.06 -3.17
C VAL A 117 -23.00 -24.41 -2.44
N SER A 118 -21.93 -24.72 -1.73
CA SER A 118 -21.90 -25.75 -0.70
C SER A 118 -21.61 -25.11 0.65
N LYS A 119 -22.23 -25.63 1.71
CA LYS A 119 -21.97 -25.25 3.10
C LYS A 119 -21.33 -26.40 3.89
N LYS A 120 -21.08 -27.51 3.23
CA LYS A 120 -20.48 -28.74 3.77
C LYS A 120 -19.39 -29.26 2.85
N ASN A 121 -18.47 -28.39 2.45
CA ASN A 121 -17.24 -28.77 1.78
C ASN A 121 -17.45 -29.63 0.50
N GLY A 122 -18.47 -29.29 -0.28
CA GLY A 122 -18.83 -29.99 -1.53
C GLY A 122 -19.74 -31.22 -1.37
N GLU A 123 -20.17 -31.56 -0.16
CA GLU A 123 -21.13 -32.67 0.06
C GLU A 123 -22.59 -32.28 -0.21
N ASP A 124 -22.91 -31.00 -0.08
CA ASP A 124 -24.22 -30.43 -0.38
C ASP A 124 -24.11 -29.34 -1.43
N TRP A 125 -25.10 -29.28 -2.33
CA TRP A 125 -25.09 -28.28 -3.40
C TRP A 125 -26.45 -27.63 -3.54
N THR A 126 -26.44 -26.30 -3.57
CA THR A 126 -27.60 -25.48 -3.93
C THR A 126 -27.21 -24.60 -5.11
N THR A 127 -27.99 -24.64 -6.19
CA THR A 127 -27.77 -23.76 -7.34
C THR A 127 -28.08 -22.32 -6.95
N LEU A 128 -27.14 -21.41 -7.21
CA LEU A 128 -27.34 -19.98 -7.01
C LEU A 128 -27.89 -19.33 -8.28
N LEU A 129 -27.11 -19.38 -9.36
CA LEU A 129 -27.35 -18.60 -10.58
C LEU A 129 -26.79 -19.32 -11.81
N ARG A 130 -27.35 -19.01 -12.98
CA ARG A 130 -26.90 -19.47 -14.29
C ARG A 130 -26.34 -18.29 -15.09
N PHE A 131 -25.50 -18.57 -16.09
CA PHE A 131 -24.88 -17.58 -16.96
C PHE A 131 -24.08 -16.54 -16.16
N VAL A 132 -23.20 -17.04 -15.29
CA VAL A 132 -22.39 -16.22 -14.37
C VAL A 132 -20.94 -16.17 -14.79
N ARG A 133 -20.33 -14.98 -14.81
CA ARG A 133 -18.89 -14.87 -15.08
C ARG A 133 -18.07 -15.05 -13.81
N LYS A 134 -18.56 -14.51 -12.71
CA LYS A 134 -17.87 -14.48 -11.42
C LYS A 134 -18.88 -14.48 -10.28
N CYS A 135 -18.64 -15.26 -9.25
CA CYS A 135 -19.38 -15.23 -8.00
C CYS A 135 -18.42 -15.32 -6.83
N GLN A 136 -18.65 -14.51 -5.80
CA GLN A 136 -17.72 -14.38 -4.68
C GLN A 136 -18.49 -14.09 -3.38
N PHE A 137 -17.99 -14.64 -2.28
CA PHE A 137 -18.38 -14.23 -0.93
C PHE A 137 -17.81 -12.84 -0.60
N VAL A 138 -18.67 -11.95 -0.10
CA VAL A 138 -18.29 -10.61 0.38
C VAL A 138 -18.69 -10.47 1.84
N ALA A 139 -18.09 -11.33 2.68
CA ALA A 139 -18.32 -11.35 4.12
C ALA A 139 -17.43 -10.33 4.85
N ARG A 140 -17.95 -9.79 5.95
CA ARG A 140 -17.30 -8.76 6.76
C ARG A 140 -17.58 -8.92 8.25
N GLU A 141 -16.53 -8.97 9.04
CA GLU A 141 -16.61 -9.16 10.49
C GLU A 141 -17.39 -8.04 11.21
N ASP A 142 -17.29 -6.81 10.72
CA ASP A 142 -17.97 -5.64 11.29
C ASP A 142 -19.45 -5.53 10.89
N ARG A 143 -19.95 -6.47 10.07
CA ARG A 143 -21.30 -6.44 9.52
C ARG A 143 -22.07 -7.71 9.84
N GLU A 144 -23.03 -7.56 10.74
CA GLU A 144 -24.01 -8.60 11.06
C GLU A 144 -24.78 -9.04 9.79
N GLY A 145 -24.86 -10.35 9.58
CA GLY A 145 -25.54 -10.95 8.43
C GLY A 145 -24.79 -10.87 7.10
N SER A 146 -23.50 -10.50 7.10
CA SER A 146 -22.70 -10.47 5.86
C SER A 146 -22.09 -11.82 5.46
N ASP A 147 -22.09 -12.84 6.34
CA ASP A 147 -21.53 -14.17 6.05
C ASP A 147 -22.19 -14.84 4.83
N SER A 148 -23.50 -14.65 4.64
CA SER A 148 -24.22 -15.18 3.47
C SER A 148 -24.23 -14.23 2.27
N MET A 149 -23.51 -13.11 2.33
CA MET A 149 -23.48 -12.13 1.24
C MET A 149 -22.65 -12.66 0.07
N VAL A 150 -23.31 -12.85 -1.07
CA VAL A 150 -22.68 -13.25 -2.33
C VAL A 150 -22.92 -12.18 -3.37
N PHE A 151 -21.86 -11.75 -4.04
CA PHE A 151 -21.91 -10.90 -5.22
C PHE A 151 -21.59 -11.72 -6.46
N CYS A 152 -22.33 -11.50 -7.54
CA CYS A 152 -22.11 -12.16 -8.81
C CYS A 152 -22.22 -11.21 -10.00
N GLU A 153 -21.41 -11.48 -11.02
CA GLU A 153 -21.55 -10.98 -12.38
C GLU A 153 -22.39 -11.99 -13.17
N GLN A 154 -23.57 -11.59 -13.61
CA GLN A 154 -24.48 -12.45 -14.37
C GLN A 154 -24.83 -11.80 -15.71
N TYR A 155 -24.88 -12.56 -16.80
CA TYR A 155 -25.44 -12.06 -18.05
C TYR A 155 -26.93 -11.74 -17.90
N GLN A 156 -27.36 -10.58 -18.40
CA GLN A 156 -28.77 -10.21 -18.37
C GLN A 156 -29.63 -11.23 -19.12
N ASP A 157 -30.83 -11.48 -18.60
CA ASP A 157 -31.81 -12.43 -19.14
C ASP A 157 -31.24 -13.83 -19.45
N GLU A 158 -30.14 -14.23 -18.79
CA GLU A 158 -29.48 -15.52 -19.04
C GLU A 158 -29.02 -15.69 -20.50
N ASP A 159 -28.52 -14.60 -21.11
CA ASP A 159 -28.10 -14.55 -22.51
C ASP A 159 -26.66 -13.97 -22.62
N PRO A 160 -25.65 -14.77 -23.02
CA PRO A 160 -24.26 -14.33 -23.16
C PRO A 160 -24.06 -13.15 -24.13
N SER A 161 -25.00 -12.90 -25.04
CA SER A 161 -24.94 -11.75 -25.96
C SER A 161 -25.34 -10.42 -25.32
N LYS A 162 -25.87 -10.44 -24.09
CA LYS A 162 -26.30 -9.26 -23.35
C LYS A 162 -25.22 -8.78 -22.36
N PRO A 163 -25.30 -7.54 -21.85
CA PRO A 163 -24.36 -7.06 -20.85
C PRO A 163 -24.40 -7.87 -19.55
N LEU A 164 -23.30 -7.84 -18.80
CA LEU A 164 -23.26 -8.36 -17.43
C LEU A 164 -23.91 -7.36 -16.49
N GLN A 165 -24.61 -7.87 -15.47
CA GLN A 165 -25.13 -7.12 -14.34
C GLN A 165 -24.40 -7.52 -13.06
N LEU A 166 -24.18 -6.55 -12.16
CA LEU A 166 -23.71 -6.81 -10.80
C LEU A 166 -24.90 -6.99 -9.88
N ILE A 167 -25.02 -8.20 -9.34
CA ILE A 167 -26.11 -8.58 -8.45
C ILE A 167 -25.57 -9.10 -7.13
N SER A 168 -26.38 -8.98 -6.08
CA SER A 168 -26.06 -9.55 -4.78
C SER A 168 -27.27 -10.19 -4.12
N SER A 169 -27.00 -11.06 -3.17
CA SER A 169 -27.99 -11.62 -2.23
C SER A 169 -27.31 -11.96 -0.90
N ASP A 170 -28.05 -11.81 0.19
CA ASP A 170 -27.70 -12.29 1.54
C ASP A 170 -28.49 -13.54 1.97
N ASP A 171 -29.25 -14.12 1.04
CA ASP A 171 -30.15 -15.27 1.26
C ASP A 171 -30.05 -16.32 0.14
N TRP A 172 -28.85 -16.49 -0.41
CA TRP A 172 -28.56 -17.51 -1.44
C TRP A 172 -29.38 -17.36 -2.73
N TYR A 173 -29.67 -16.11 -3.10
CA TYR A 173 -30.46 -15.69 -4.25
C TYR A 173 -31.94 -16.10 -4.20
N GLU A 174 -32.51 -16.33 -3.01
CA GLU A 174 -33.97 -16.30 -2.84
C GLU A 174 -34.51 -14.90 -3.20
N HIS A 175 -33.81 -13.84 -2.77
CA HIS A 175 -34.06 -12.47 -3.20
C HIS A 175 -32.82 -11.89 -3.88
N LYS A 176 -32.97 -11.55 -5.17
CA LYS A 176 -31.90 -10.88 -5.93
C LYS A 176 -32.01 -9.35 -5.80
N LYS A 177 -30.89 -8.70 -5.51
CA LYS A 177 -30.74 -7.24 -5.65
C LYS A 177 -29.81 -6.94 -6.82
N VAL A 178 -30.32 -6.20 -7.80
CA VAL A 178 -29.51 -5.66 -8.89
C VAL A 178 -28.93 -4.32 -8.45
N HIS A 179 -27.61 -4.17 -8.50
CA HIS A 179 -26.94 -2.88 -8.23
C HIS A 179 -26.69 -2.12 -9.52
N PHE A 180 -26.25 -2.81 -10.56
CA PHE A 180 -25.92 -2.24 -11.86
C PHE A 180 -26.28 -3.21 -12.98
N GLU A 181 -26.79 -2.69 -14.10
CA GLU A 181 -27.25 -3.51 -15.23
C GLU A 181 -26.17 -3.72 -16.31
N ASP A 182 -25.22 -2.80 -16.48
CA ASP A 182 -24.18 -2.87 -17.52
C ASP A 182 -22.79 -2.69 -16.89
N VAL A 183 -22.24 -3.80 -16.41
CA VAL A 183 -20.93 -3.88 -15.76
C VAL A 183 -19.94 -4.62 -16.65
N ILE A 184 -18.67 -4.29 -16.53
CA ILE A 184 -17.59 -5.06 -17.16
C ILE A 184 -17.09 -6.13 -16.19
N SER A 185 -16.73 -5.70 -14.98
CA SER A 185 -16.36 -6.57 -13.88
C SER A 185 -16.36 -5.80 -12.55
N PHE A 186 -16.30 -6.52 -11.43
CA PHE A 186 -15.98 -5.97 -10.12
C PHE A 186 -14.77 -6.65 -9.48
N ALA A 187 -14.05 -5.90 -8.66
CA ALA A 187 -12.95 -6.37 -7.85
C ALA A 187 -13.17 -6.00 -6.38
N THR A 188 -12.68 -6.84 -5.48
CA THR A 188 -12.64 -6.52 -4.05
C THR A 188 -11.19 -6.54 -3.59
N MET A 189 -10.76 -5.47 -2.94
CA MET A 189 -9.39 -5.33 -2.47
C MET A 189 -9.36 -4.59 -1.14
N SER A 190 -8.71 -5.18 -0.14
CA SER A 190 -8.70 -4.65 1.24
C SER A 190 -10.14 -4.37 1.75
N GLU A 191 -10.49 -3.11 1.95
CA GLU A 191 -11.82 -2.63 2.34
C GLU A 191 -12.67 -2.09 1.17
N PHE A 192 -12.18 -2.12 -0.06
CA PHE A 192 -12.86 -1.56 -1.22
C PHE A 192 -13.50 -2.63 -2.10
N MET A 193 -14.64 -2.29 -2.66
CA MET A 193 -15.25 -2.94 -3.81
C MET A 193 -15.28 -1.94 -4.95
N VAL A 194 -14.59 -2.25 -6.05
CA VAL A 194 -14.49 -1.41 -7.24
C VAL A 194 -15.30 -2.08 -8.36
N VAL A 195 -16.18 -1.32 -8.98
CA VAL A 195 -17.07 -1.79 -10.05
C VAL A 195 -16.80 -0.95 -11.28
N ALA A 196 -16.49 -1.60 -12.40
CA ALA A 196 -16.36 -0.94 -13.68
C ALA A 196 -17.64 -1.12 -14.51
N LEU A 197 -18.08 0.00 -15.08
CA LEU A 197 -19.36 0.17 -15.76
C LEU A 197 -19.12 0.78 -17.14
N ARG A 198 -19.92 0.40 -18.13
CA ARG A 198 -19.97 1.15 -19.39
C ARG A 198 -20.85 2.38 -19.19
N ASP A 199 -20.41 3.55 -19.66
CA ASP A 199 -21.25 4.75 -19.60
C ASP A 199 -22.47 4.62 -20.54
N LYS A 200 -23.53 5.41 -20.30
CA LYS A 200 -24.82 5.35 -21.02
C LYS A 200 -24.71 5.59 -22.53
N GLU A 201 -23.66 6.30 -22.97
CA GLU A 201 -23.35 6.50 -24.40
C GLU A 201 -22.46 5.39 -24.99
N GLY A 202 -21.98 4.45 -24.17
CA GLY A 202 -21.17 3.30 -24.55
C GLY A 202 -19.73 3.63 -24.97
N LYS A 203 -19.26 4.86 -24.72
CA LYS A 203 -17.96 5.35 -25.21
C LYS A 203 -16.88 5.46 -24.16
N ASP A 204 -17.26 5.68 -22.91
CA ASP A 204 -16.35 5.86 -21.78
C ASP A 204 -16.66 4.84 -20.68
N LEU A 205 -15.65 4.57 -19.85
CA LEU A 205 -15.78 3.71 -18.69
C LEU A 205 -16.04 4.54 -17.45
N ARG A 206 -16.98 4.07 -16.62
CA ARG A 206 -17.29 4.63 -15.32
C ARG A 206 -16.83 3.67 -14.23
N VAL A 207 -16.18 4.21 -13.20
CA VAL A 207 -15.79 3.44 -12.01
C VAL A 207 -16.65 3.87 -10.84
N ASP A 208 -17.23 2.90 -10.15
CA ASP A 208 -17.96 3.10 -8.90
C ASP A 208 -17.29 2.31 -7.79
N THR A 209 -17.15 2.93 -6.61
CA THR A 209 -16.50 2.33 -5.46
C THR A 209 -17.48 2.22 -4.30
N SER A 210 -17.37 1.15 -3.52
CA SER A 210 -18.07 0.98 -2.27
C SER A 210 -17.12 0.45 -1.19
N ILE A 211 -17.22 1.02 0.00
CA ILE A 211 -16.55 0.50 1.20
C ILE A 211 -17.47 -0.41 2.02
N ASP A 212 -18.77 -0.44 1.76
CA ASP A 212 -19.77 -1.18 2.58
C ASP A 212 -20.54 -2.26 1.79
N GLY A 213 -20.35 -2.31 0.46
CA GLY A 213 -21.08 -3.16 -0.46
C GLY A 213 -22.58 -2.83 -0.56
N ARG A 214 -23.00 -1.63 -0.15
CA ARG A 214 -24.41 -1.19 -0.19
C ARG A 214 -24.57 0.13 -0.91
N THR A 215 -23.74 1.10 -0.54
CA THR A 215 -23.69 2.42 -1.15
C THR A 215 -22.47 2.46 -2.05
N PHE A 216 -22.75 2.61 -3.34
CA PHE A 216 -21.75 2.83 -4.37
C PHE A 216 -21.71 4.30 -4.71
N ALA A 217 -20.50 4.83 -4.79
CA ALA A 217 -20.25 6.21 -5.15
C ALA A 217 -19.39 6.25 -6.42
N ASN A 218 -19.76 7.14 -7.33
CA ASN A 218 -19.01 7.32 -8.56
C ASN A 218 -17.64 7.94 -8.29
N ALA A 219 -16.59 7.30 -8.80
CA ALA A 219 -15.23 7.80 -8.77
C ALA A 219 -15.11 9.09 -9.57
N GLN A 220 -14.68 10.16 -8.91
CA GLN A 220 -14.38 11.44 -9.50
C GLN A 220 -12.91 11.46 -9.89
N PHE A 221 -12.62 11.44 -11.19
CA PHE A 221 -11.27 11.62 -11.71
C PHE A 221 -10.92 13.12 -11.84
N PRO A 222 -9.62 13.49 -11.81
CA PRO A 222 -9.19 14.85 -12.06
C PRO A 222 -9.64 15.35 -13.43
N LYS A 223 -10.10 16.60 -13.58
CA LYS A 223 -10.60 17.05 -14.89
C LYS A 223 -9.51 17.38 -15.93
N ASN A 224 -8.25 17.56 -15.51
CA ASN A 224 -7.07 17.53 -16.40
C ASN A 224 -6.80 16.12 -16.92
N PHE A 225 -7.27 15.09 -16.22
CA PHE A 225 -7.14 13.72 -16.63
C PHE A 225 -8.19 13.37 -17.70
N LYS A 226 -7.93 13.79 -18.94
CA LYS A 226 -8.75 13.48 -20.11
C LYS A 226 -7.99 12.57 -21.05
N VAL A 227 -8.19 11.27 -20.89
CA VAL A 227 -7.78 10.30 -21.90
C VAL A 227 -8.83 10.30 -23.01
N PRO A 228 -8.44 10.37 -24.31
CA PRO A 228 -9.39 10.44 -25.42
C PRO A 228 -10.44 9.33 -25.42
N HIS A 229 -10.07 8.16 -24.90
CA HIS A 229 -10.94 7.03 -24.61
C HIS A 229 -10.43 6.37 -23.33
N GLN A 230 -11.23 6.30 -22.28
CA GLN A 230 -10.89 5.56 -21.07
C GLN A 230 -11.12 4.07 -21.32
N GLN A 231 -10.21 3.42 -22.05
CA GLN A 231 -10.45 2.08 -22.63
C GLN A 231 -10.30 0.93 -21.63
N ALA A 232 -9.40 1.09 -20.64
CA ALA A 232 -9.15 0.05 -19.66
C ALA A 232 -8.63 0.62 -18.33
N TYR A 233 -8.98 -0.07 -17.25
CA TYR A 233 -8.51 0.21 -15.91
C TYR A 233 -7.87 -1.04 -15.30
N THR A 234 -6.78 -0.86 -14.57
CA THR A 234 -6.21 -1.92 -13.73
C THR A 234 -6.20 -1.46 -12.28
N VAL A 235 -6.88 -2.19 -11.40
CA VAL A 235 -6.85 -1.93 -9.95
C VAL A 235 -5.52 -2.49 -9.42
N LEU A 236 -4.72 -1.61 -8.82
CA LEU A 236 -3.41 -1.92 -8.25
C LEU A 236 -3.51 -2.04 -6.72
N ASP A 237 -2.40 -2.40 -6.07
CA ASP A 237 -2.34 -2.64 -4.63
C ASP A 237 -2.90 -1.49 -3.78
N SER A 238 -3.98 -1.78 -3.03
CA SER A 238 -4.72 -0.85 -2.18
C SER A 238 -4.48 -1.07 -0.67
N SER A 239 -3.36 -1.67 -0.28
CA SER A 239 -2.95 -1.93 1.11
C SER A 239 -2.83 -0.70 2.02
N THR A 240 -2.80 0.52 1.46
CA THR A 240 -2.53 1.77 2.18
C THR A 240 -3.78 2.64 2.40
N HIS A 241 -4.95 2.02 2.53
CA HIS A 241 -6.25 2.70 2.70
C HIS A 241 -6.59 3.68 1.57
N ALA A 242 -6.10 3.41 0.37
CA ALA A 242 -6.36 4.15 -0.84
C ALA A 242 -6.27 3.21 -2.04
N ILE A 243 -7.08 3.47 -3.06
CA ILE A 243 -7.06 2.73 -4.31
C ILE A 243 -6.07 3.37 -5.25
N PHE A 244 -5.09 2.59 -5.70
CA PHE A 244 -4.26 2.92 -6.85
C PHE A 244 -4.93 2.33 -8.10
N LEU A 245 -5.22 3.20 -9.07
CA LEU A 245 -5.82 2.79 -10.32
C LEU A 245 -4.89 3.19 -11.46
N HIS A 246 -4.49 2.23 -12.27
CA HIS A 246 -3.87 2.52 -13.56
C HIS A 246 -4.96 2.74 -14.60
N VAL A 247 -4.80 3.80 -15.37
CA VAL A 247 -5.68 4.13 -16.48
C VAL A 247 -4.86 4.14 -17.76
N THR A 248 -5.24 3.29 -18.71
CA THR A 248 -4.54 3.18 -20.00
C THR A 248 -4.71 4.46 -20.80
N VAL A 249 -3.58 5.02 -21.28
CA VAL A 249 -3.55 6.22 -22.13
C VAL A 249 -3.29 5.84 -23.59
N ASN A 250 -2.34 4.93 -23.81
CA ASN A 250 -2.05 4.34 -25.11
C ASN A 250 -2.20 2.81 -24.98
N ASN A 251 -3.06 2.22 -25.82
CA ASN A 251 -3.33 0.78 -25.84
C ASN A 251 -2.70 0.05 -27.05
N ARG A 252 -1.89 0.75 -27.87
CA ARG A 252 -1.28 0.13 -29.04
C ARG A 252 -0.32 -0.96 -28.60
N GLU A 253 -0.45 -2.12 -29.22
CA GLU A 253 0.35 -3.29 -28.91
C GLU A 253 1.86 -2.98 -28.95
N GLY A 254 2.56 -3.31 -27.85
CA GLY A 254 3.99 -3.05 -27.66
C GLY A 254 4.36 -1.59 -27.31
N GLN A 255 3.39 -0.68 -27.26
CA GLN A 255 3.54 0.74 -26.96
C GLN A 255 2.65 1.18 -25.78
N GLU A 256 2.15 0.22 -25.00
CA GLU A 256 1.16 0.49 -23.96
C GLU A 256 1.78 1.25 -22.79
N TYR A 257 1.09 2.31 -22.37
CA TYR A 257 1.38 3.04 -21.15
C TYR A 257 0.11 3.74 -20.64
N GLY A 258 0.16 4.18 -19.40
CA GLY A 258 -0.97 4.87 -18.78
C GLY A 258 -0.56 5.79 -17.65
N SER A 259 -1.54 6.25 -16.88
CA SER A 259 -1.30 7.05 -15.69
C SER A 259 -1.82 6.32 -14.46
N ILE A 260 -1.13 6.46 -13.33
CA ILE A 260 -1.62 6.00 -12.04
C ILE A 260 -2.28 7.17 -11.32
N VAL A 261 -3.53 6.96 -10.93
CA VAL A 261 -4.30 7.87 -10.09
C VAL A 261 -4.58 7.22 -8.75
N LYS A 262 -4.62 8.03 -7.70
CA LYS A 262 -4.76 7.57 -6.31
C LYS A 262 -6.01 8.16 -5.67
N SER A 263 -6.83 7.32 -5.05
CA SER A 263 -8.05 7.74 -4.37
C SER A 263 -7.77 8.38 -3.01
N ASN A 264 -8.77 9.08 -2.48
CA ASN A 264 -8.91 9.35 -1.05
C ASN A 264 -9.33 8.07 -0.29
N SER A 265 -9.48 8.17 1.03
CA SER A 265 -9.71 7.03 1.94
C SER A 265 -11.02 6.27 1.77
N ASN A 266 -12.01 6.83 1.06
CA ASN A 266 -13.27 6.16 0.76
C ASN A 266 -13.41 5.79 -0.74
N GLY A 267 -12.36 5.99 -1.53
CA GLY A 267 -12.34 5.57 -2.94
C GLY A 267 -13.16 6.42 -3.90
N THR A 268 -13.57 7.64 -3.52
CA THR A 268 -14.50 8.46 -4.32
C THR A 268 -13.85 9.58 -5.13
N SER A 269 -12.71 10.12 -4.69
CA SER A 269 -12.05 11.23 -5.39
C SER A 269 -10.58 10.90 -5.65
N TYR A 270 -10.17 10.96 -6.91
CA TYR A 270 -8.86 10.57 -7.36
C TYR A 270 -8.00 11.77 -7.71
N VAL A 271 -6.70 11.66 -7.46
CA VAL A 271 -5.68 12.65 -7.85
C VAL A 271 -4.62 11.96 -8.70
N MET A 272 -3.96 12.72 -9.58
CA MET A 272 -2.85 12.21 -10.37
C MET A 272 -1.67 11.88 -9.44
N SER A 273 -1.15 10.66 -9.52
CA SER A 273 0.04 10.24 -8.78
C SER A 273 1.28 10.28 -9.68
N ILE A 274 1.22 9.61 -10.83
CA ILE A 274 2.31 9.58 -11.81
C ILE A 274 1.79 9.27 -13.22
N GLU A 275 2.38 9.90 -14.22
CA GLU A 275 2.04 9.74 -15.64
C GLU A 275 3.00 8.77 -16.34
N ALA A 276 2.60 8.33 -17.53
CA ALA A 276 3.40 7.52 -18.45
C ALA A 276 3.94 6.18 -17.89
N VAL A 277 3.24 5.56 -16.94
CA VAL A 277 3.62 4.26 -16.37
C VAL A 277 3.48 3.14 -17.41
N ASN A 278 4.52 2.31 -17.50
CA ASN A 278 4.60 1.17 -18.41
C ASN A 278 3.53 0.12 -18.10
N ARG A 279 2.89 -0.38 -19.17
CA ARG A 279 1.92 -1.48 -19.16
C ARG A 279 2.31 -2.47 -20.26
N ASN A 280 1.97 -3.76 -20.09
CA ASN A 280 2.06 -4.75 -21.15
C ASN A 280 0.69 -5.10 -21.73
N THR A 281 0.67 -5.83 -22.84
CA THR A 281 -0.55 -6.20 -23.56
C THR A 281 -1.58 -6.93 -22.69
N PRO A 282 -1.19 -7.90 -21.82
CA PRO A 282 -2.12 -8.56 -20.89
C PRO A 282 -2.73 -7.66 -19.80
N GLY A 283 -2.34 -6.40 -19.69
CA GLY A 283 -2.93 -5.49 -18.70
C GLY A 283 -2.15 -5.32 -17.41
N TYR A 284 -0.99 -5.98 -17.27
CA TYR A 284 -0.11 -5.79 -16.14
C TYR A 284 0.63 -4.45 -16.25
N VAL A 285 0.85 -3.85 -15.08
CA VAL A 285 1.45 -2.52 -14.93
C VAL A 285 2.74 -2.64 -14.13
N ASP A 286 3.78 -1.94 -14.55
CA ASP A 286 5.02 -1.85 -13.76
C ASP A 286 4.79 -0.99 -12.52
N PHE A 287 4.27 -1.63 -11.48
CA PHE A 287 4.02 -1.08 -10.16
C PHE A 287 4.36 -2.16 -9.13
N GLU A 288 5.20 -1.85 -8.17
CA GLU A 288 5.58 -2.78 -7.11
C GLU A 288 5.56 -2.04 -5.78
N LYS A 289 4.71 -2.45 -4.85
CA LYS A 289 4.79 -1.98 -3.46
C LYS A 289 5.77 -2.82 -2.67
N MET A 290 6.51 -2.17 -1.79
CA MET A 290 7.31 -2.89 -0.81
C MET A 290 6.39 -3.52 0.23
N GLN A 291 6.50 -4.83 0.39
CA GLN A 291 5.71 -5.56 1.36
C GLN A 291 6.26 -5.33 2.77
N GLY A 292 5.38 -5.19 3.76
CA GLY A 292 5.75 -5.00 5.17
C GLY A 292 6.27 -3.61 5.54
N LEU A 293 6.36 -2.66 4.59
CA LEU A 293 6.72 -1.28 4.85
C LEU A 293 5.71 -0.31 4.22
N GLU A 294 5.29 0.71 4.97
CA GLU A 294 4.32 1.68 4.49
C GLU A 294 4.93 2.64 3.46
N GLY A 295 4.20 2.89 2.36
CA GLY A 295 4.43 4.04 1.50
C GLY A 295 5.57 3.95 0.49
N VAL A 296 6.28 2.82 0.44
CA VAL A 296 7.33 2.57 -0.56
C VAL A 296 6.77 1.83 -1.75
N ALA A 297 6.95 2.39 -2.95
CA ALA A 297 6.59 1.74 -4.20
C ALA A 297 7.54 2.12 -5.34
N VAL A 298 7.69 1.23 -6.31
CA VAL A 298 8.54 1.39 -7.50
C VAL A 298 7.68 1.26 -8.76
N VAL A 299 7.94 2.10 -9.75
CA VAL A 299 7.30 2.04 -11.08
C VAL A 299 8.32 2.24 -12.18
N ASN A 300 8.00 1.78 -13.39
CA ASN A 300 8.71 2.18 -14.60
C ASN A 300 7.83 3.12 -15.44
N ILE A 301 8.39 4.26 -15.83
CA ILE A 301 7.75 5.21 -16.74
C ILE A 301 8.38 5.15 -18.13
N VAL A 302 7.57 5.41 -19.15
CA VAL A 302 7.99 5.63 -20.53
C VAL A 302 8.53 7.05 -20.65
N SER A 303 9.84 7.20 -20.79
CA SER A 303 10.49 8.51 -20.83
C SER A 303 10.46 9.18 -22.22
N ASN A 304 10.06 8.46 -23.26
CA ASN A 304 10.01 8.93 -24.64
C ASN A 304 8.59 8.88 -25.24
N VAL A 305 7.58 9.30 -24.47
CA VAL A 305 6.15 9.25 -24.84
C VAL A 305 5.88 9.78 -26.26
N GLU A 306 6.41 10.96 -26.61
CA GLU A 306 6.20 11.57 -27.94
C GLU A 306 6.73 10.69 -29.10
N GLU A 307 7.85 10.00 -28.89
CA GLU A 307 8.42 9.07 -29.88
C GLU A 307 7.58 7.79 -29.97
N VAL A 308 7.12 7.28 -28.83
CA VAL A 308 6.30 6.06 -28.71
C VAL A 308 4.95 6.25 -29.40
N ASP A 309 4.29 7.39 -29.21
CA ASP A 309 3.04 7.72 -29.90
C ASP A 309 3.23 7.80 -31.43
N GLY A 310 4.45 8.11 -31.88
CA GLY A 310 4.89 8.08 -33.28
C GLY A 310 5.31 6.70 -33.79
N GLY A 311 5.29 5.67 -32.95
CA GLY A 311 5.59 4.28 -33.31
C GLY A 311 6.95 3.75 -32.84
N ALA A 312 7.72 4.50 -32.05
CA ALA A 312 9.00 4.05 -31.52
C ALA A 312 8.84 3.03 -30.37
N SER A 313 9.92 2.32 -30.06
CA SER A 313 9.97 1.45 -28.87
C SER A 313 10.04 2.28 -27.58
N LYS A 314 9.47 1.71 -26.51
CA LYS A 314 9.50 2.30 -25.16
C LYS A 314 10.94 2.38 -24.63
N LYS A 315 11.32 3.54 -24.09
CA LYS A 315 12.49 3.72 -23.24
C LYS A 315 11.98 3.91 -21.82
N LEU A 316 12.42 3.04 -20.91
CA LEU A 316 11.90 3.01 -19.56
C LEU A 316 12.86 3.64 -18.55
N LYS A 317 12.31 4.36 -17.57
CA LYS A 317 13.04 4.86 -16.40
C LYS A 317 12.30 4.45 -15.13
N THR A 318 13.05 4.00 -14.14
CA THR A 318 12.48 3.58 -12.85
C THR A 318 12.37 4.74 -11.87
N MET A 319 11.20 4.85 -11.23
CA MET A 319 10.89 5.85 -10.22
C MET A 319 10.51 5.15 -8.91
N ILE A 320 10.83 5.76 -7.76
CA ILE A 320 10.48 5.29 -6.43
C ILE A 320 9.76 6.38 -5.64
N THR A 321 8.80 5.98 -4.81
CA THR A 321 8.12 6.84 -3.83
C THR A 321 8.40 6.33 -2.41
N HIS A 322 8.40 7.24 -1.43
CA HIS A 322 8.49 6.92 0.01
C HIS A 322 7.36 7.60 0.81
N ASN A 323 6.37 8.16 0.11
CA ASN A 323 5.23 8.87 0.68
C ASN A 323 3.93 8.43 -0.01
N ASP A 324 3.81 7.12 -0.28
CA ASP A 324 2.60 6.49 -0.80
C ASP A 324 2.13 7.11 -2.13
N GLY A 325 3.06 7.35 -3.04
CA GLY A 325 2.78 7.84 -4.40
C GLY A 325 2.45 9.34 -4.49
N ALA A 326 2.62 10.11 -3.42
CA ALA A 326 2.43 11.55 -3.46
C ALA A 326 3.58 12.26 -4.21
N GLU A 327 4.80 11.76 -4.07
CA GLU A 327 5.99 12.21 -4.79
C GLU A 327 6.81 11.01 -5.26
N TRP A 328 7.37 11.15 -6.47
CA TRP A 328 8.20 10.13 -7.11
C TRP A 328 9.56 10.73 -7.47
N GLY A 329 10.62 9.93 -7.33
CA GLY A 329 11.98 10.33 -7.69
C GLY A 329 12.75 9.21 -8.37
N LEU A 330 13.79 9.57 -9.11
CA LEU A 330 14.72 8.60 -9.69
C LEU A 330 15.54 7.92 -8.59
N ILE A 331 15.92 6.67 -8.82
CA ILE A 331 16.72 5.90 -7.86
C ILE A 331 18.20 6.24 -8.03
N ALA A 332 18.86 6.59 -6.93
CA ALA A 332 20.29 6.85 -6.93
C ALA A 332 21.08 5.57 -7.28
N PRO A 333 22.12 5.65 -8.13
CA PRO A 333 22.95 4.49 -8.42
C PRO A 333 23.75 4.07 -7.19
N PRO A 334 24.09 2.77 -7.05
CA PRO A 334 25.03 2.31 -6.03
C PRO A 334 26.39 2.99 -6.19
N GLN A 335 27.07 3.24 -5.07
CA GLN A 335 28.40 3.87 -5.06
C GLN A 335 29.49 2.96 -5.67
N LYS A 336 29.30 1.64 -5.57
CA LYS A 336 30.24 0.62 -6.06
C LYS A 336 29.50 -0.54 -6.70
N ASP A 337 30.14 -1.15 -7.68
CA ASP A 337 29.70 -2.40 -8.29
C ASP A 337 30.06 -3.62 -7.39
N SER A 338 29.62 -4.81 -7.81
CA SER A 338 29.90 -6.07 -7.12
C SER A 338 31.39 -6.44 -7.06
N ASP A 339 32.24 -5.86 -7.93
CA ASP A 339 33.70 -5.99 -7.90
C ASP A 339 34.38 -4.95 -6.97
N ASN A 340 33.61 -4.18 -6.20
CA ASN A 340 34.07 -3.04 -5.39
C ASN A 340 34.68 -1.88 -6.20
N LYS A 341 34.41 -1.79 -7.51
CA LYS A 341 34.83 -0.67 -8.36
C LYS A 341 33.80 0.45 -8.26
N PRO A 342 34.22 1.73 -8.30
CA PRO A 342 33.27 2.84 -8.39
C PRO A 342 32.41 2.71 -9.64
N VAL A 343 31.10 2.94 -9.51
CA VAL A 343 30.18 2.98 -10.65
C VAL A 343 30.40 4.30 -11.39
N ASP A 344 30.58 4.24 -12.71
CA ASP A 344 30.77 5.42 -13.57
C ASP A 344 29.43 6.12 -13.86
N CYS A 345 28.79 6.61 -12.80
CA CYS A 345 27.49 7.25 -12.81
C CYS A 345 27.51 8.35 -11.75
N SER A 346 27.94 9.55 -12.14
CA SER A 346 28.03 10.69 -11.23
C SER A 346 27.34 11.92 -11.81
N GLY A 347 26.66 12.68 -10.95
CA GLY A 347 26.00 13.93 -11.31
C GLY A 347 24.48 13.81 -11.43
N ASP A 348 23.96 14.20 -12.59
CA ASP A 348 22.53 14.39 -12.84
C ASP A 348 21.79 13.05 -12.99
N LEU A 349 20.88 12.76 -12.07
CA LEU A 349 20.09 11.51 -12.04
C LEU A 349 19.28 11.31 -13.32
N GLU A 350 18.88 12.40 -14.00
CA GLU A 350 18.15 12.32 -15.26
C GLU A 350 18.97 11.71 -16.40
N LYS A 351 20.30 11.79 -16.32
CA LYS A 351 21.20 11.19 -17.30
C LYS A 351 21.67 9.82 -16.89
N CYS A 352 21.78 9.59 -15.58
CA CYS A 352 22.31 8.36 -15.04
C CYS A 352 21.69 8.03 -13.68
N SER A 353 20.83 7.02 -13.63
CA SER A 353 20.17 6.52 -12.43
C SER A 353 20.09 4.99 -12.46
N LEU A 354 19.65 4.38 -11.34
CA LEU A 354 19.37 2.95 -11.29
C LEU A 354 17.98 2.68 -11.87
N HIS A 355 17.90 1.67 -12.74
CA HIS A 355 16.67 1.20 -13.35
C HIS A 355 16.48 -0.28 -13.09
N LEU A 356 15.25 -0.70 -12.78
CA LEU A 356 14.87 -2.04 -12.34
C LEU A 356 13.79 -2.65 -13.26
N HIS A 357 13.90 -3.94 -13.55
CA HIS A 357 12.99 -4.68 -14.42
C HIS A 357 11.68 -5.00 -13.72
N GLY A 358 10.59 -4.38 -14.16
CA GLY A 358 9.30 -4.32 -13.48
C GLY A 358 8.47 -5.60 -13.52
N TYR A 359 7.26 -5.49 -12.96
CA TYR A 359 6.26 -6.56 -12.90
C TYR A 359 5.90 -7.13 -14.28
N THR A 360 5.89 -6.30 -15.32
CA THR A 360 5.48 -6.69 -16.68
C THR A 360 6.40 -7.69 -17.37
N GLU A 361 7.62 -7.86 -16.86
CA GLU A 361 8.63 -8.78 -17.41
C GLU A 361 8.75 -10.10 -16.61
N ARG A 362 7.96 -10.27 -15.53
CA ARG A 362 8.00 -11.47 -14.70
C ARG A 362 7.47 -12.69 -15.45
N LYS A 363 8.16 -13.82 -15.29
CA LYS A 363 7.68 -15.13 -15.75
C LYS A 363 6.55 -15.64 -14.87
N ASP A 364 6.71 -15.52 -13.55
CA ASP A 364 5.68 -15.80 -12.57
C ASP A 364 5.30 -14.51 -11.82
N PRO A 365 4.03 -14.08 -11.88
CA PRO A 365 3.55 -12.92 -11.12
C PRO A 365 3.77 -13.01 -9.60
N ARG A 366 3.95 -14.24 -9.08
CA ARG A 366 4.16 -14.51 -7.64
C ARG A 366 5.58 -14.18 -7.18
N ASP A 367 6.52 -13.96 -8.09
CA ASP A 367 7.92 -13.64 -7.79
C ASP A 367 8.03 -12.16 -7.38
N THR A 368 8.04 -11.88 -6.08
CA THR A 368 8.05 -10.50 -5.58
C THR A 368 9.45 -9.99 -5.30
N TYR A 369 9.66 -8.67 -5.39
CA TYR A 369 10.96 -8.08 -5.02
C TYR A 369 11.25 -8.17 -3.52
N SER A 370 10.18 -8.19 -2.73
CA SER A 370 10.20 -8.08 -1.28
C SER A 370 9.22 -9.08 -0.67
N SER A 371 9.36 -9.29 0.64
CA SER A 371 8.50 -10.16 1.43
C SER A 371 7.98 -9.39 2.64
N PRO A 372 6.73 -9.63 3.10
CA PRO A 372 6.21 -8.96 4.30
C PRO A 372 6.99 -9.37 5.56
N SER A 373 7.65 -10.53 5.52
CA SER A 373 8.46 -11.05 6.62
C SER A 373 9.88 -10.46 6.63
N ALA A 374 10.35 -9.90 5.53
CA ALA A 374 11.70 -9.39 5.31
C ALA A 374 11.73 -7.85 5.23
N VAL A 375 11.16 -7.19 6.24
CA VAL A 375 10.99 -5.71 6.26
C VAL A 375 12.33 -4.98 6.05
N GLY A 376 12.35 -4.04 5.11
CA GLY A 376 13.54 -3.29 4.72
C GLY A 376 14.28 -3.86 3.49
N LEU A 377 14.06 -5.14 3.16
CA LEU A 377 14.78 -5.83 2.10
C LEU A 377 13.98 -5.84 0.79
N MET A 378 14.63 -5.46 -0.30
CA MET A 378 14.14 -5.72 -1.65
C MET A 378 15.30 -6.14 -2.54
N MET A 379 15.02 -7.03 -3.49
CA MET A 379 15.95 -7.44 -4.54
C MET A 379 15.32 -7.20 -5.90
N ALA A 380 16.14 -6.87 -6.88
CA ALA A 380 15.70 -6.58 -8.23
C ALA A 380 16.82 -6.80 -9.25
N VAL A 381 16.45 -7.19 -10.47
CA VAL A 381 17.33 -7.15 -11.64
C VAL A 381 17.21 -5.79 -12.29
N GLY A 382 18.31 -5.23 -12.79
CA GLY A 382 18.31 -3.89 -13.36
C GLY A 382 19.63 -3.48 -14.00
N ASN A 383 19.77 -2.20 -14.32
CA ASN A 383 21.03 -1.61 -14.77
C ASN A 383 21.16 -0.17 -14.30
N VAL A 384 22.40 0.31 -14.26
CA VAL A 384 22.69 1.74 -14.07
C VAL A 384 22.93 2.37 -15.44
N GLY A 385 22.23 3.47 -15.73
CA GLY A 385 22.35 4.14 -17.02
C GLY A 385 21.32 5.23 -17.23
N SER A 386 21.09 5.58 -18.50
CA SER A 386 20.11 6.61 -18.86
C SER A 386 18.68 6.09 -18.95
N ASN A 387 18.52 4.79 -19.23
CA ASN A 387 17.25 4.08 -19.34
C ASN A 387 17.47 2.60 -18.98
N LEU A 388 16.39 1.88 -18.70
CA LEU A 388 16.37 0.43 -18.51
C LEU A 388 16.83 -0.27 -19.80
N GLY A 389 17.81 -1.15 -19.66
CA GLY A 389 18.35 -1.97 -20.74
C GLY A 389 17.60 -3.28 -20.92
N PRO A 390 18.09 -4.20 -21.78
CA PRO A 390 17.53 -5.54 -21.90
C PRO A 390 17.75 -6.37 -20.63
N TYR A 391 16.75 -7.16 -20.22
CA TYR A 391 16.79 -8.00 -19.00
C TYR A 391 18.05 -8.84 -18.88
N LYS A 392 18.43 -9.55 -19.95
CA LYS A 392 19.61 -10.45 -19.98
C LYS A 392 20.96 -9.75 -19.78
N GLU A 393 21.01 -8.44 -19.95
CA GLU A 393 22.22 -7.62 -19.74
C GLU A 393 22.22 -6.96 -18.35
N GLY A 394 21.17 -7.18 -17.55
CA GLY A 394 21.02 -6.64 -16.22
C GLY A 394 21.97 -7.26 -15.20
N ASN A 395 22.15 -6.54 -14.10
CA ASN A 395 22.79 -6.98 -12.87
C ASN A 395 21.74 -7.11 -11.77
N THR A 396 22.08 -7.82 -10.71
CA THR A 396 21.17 -8.02 -9.56
C THR A 396 21.54 -7.08 -8.42
N PHE A 397 20.56 -6.40 -7.83
CA PHE A 397 20.71 -5.40 -6.79
C PHE A 397 19.91 -5.75 -5.54
N ILE A 398 20.33 -5.20 -4.39
CA ILE A 398 19.64 -5.31 -3.10
C ILE A 398 19.58 -3.95 -2.40
N THR A 399 18.46 -3.67 -1.76
CA THR A 399 18.31 -2.61 -0.74
C THR A 399 18.02 -3.23 0.62
N ARG A 400 18.43 -2.55 1.70
CA ARG A 400 18.26 -2.99 3.10
C ARG A 400 17.51 -2.00 3.96
N ASP A 401 17.12 -0.87 3.38
CA ASP A 401 16.53 0.27 4.07
C ASP A 401 15.29 0.81 3.35
N GLY A 402 14.62 -0.06 2.58
CA GLY A 402 13.38 0.28 1.90
C GLY A 402 13.55 1.11 0.64
N GLY A 403 14.62 0.90 -0.11
CA GLY A 403 14.84 1.52 -1.41
C GLY A 403 15.58 2.85 -1.38
N VAL A 404 16.06 3.29 -0.21
CA VAL A 404 16.86 4.51 -0.05
C VAL A 404 18.27 4.30 -0.59
N GLU A 405 18.94 3.21 -0.18
CA GLU A 405 20.25 2.82 -0.70
C GLU A 405 20.18 1.45 -1.39
N TRP A 406 20.71 1.40 -2.61
CA TRP A 406 20.84 0.16 -3.39
C TRP A 406 22.30 -0.25 -3.51
N HIS A 407 22.53 -1.56 -3.61
CA HIS A 407 23.84 -2.18 -3.72
C HIS A 407 23.83 -3.22 -4.83
N GLU A 408 24.82 -3.23 -5.71
CA GLU A 408 24.98 -4.31 -6.69
C GLU A 408 25.49 -5.58 -5.99
N VAL A 409 24.76 -6.68 -6.17
CA VAL A 409 25.05 -7.99 -5.57
C VAL A 409 25.93 -8.82 -6.49
N PHE A 410 25.46 -9.04 -7.72
CA PHE A 410 26.16 -9.82 -8.75
C PHE A 410 25.96 -9.18 -10.12
N LYS A 411 26.96 -9.39 -11.00
CA LYS A 411 26.81 -9.14 -12.43
C LYS A 411 26.00 -10.27 -13.06
N GLY A 412 25.04 -9.90 -13.89
CA GLY A 412 24.08 -10.84 -14.48
C GLY A 412 22.76 -10.96 -13.71
N THR A 413 21.84 -11.71 -14.31
CA THR A 413 20.48 -11.94 -13.84
C THR A 413 20.42 -13.15 -12.92
N PHE A 414 19.85 -12.96 -11.75
CA PHE A 414 19.68 -14.01 -10.77
C PHE A 414 18.25 -13.99 -10.24
N MET A 415 17.72 -15.18 -9.92
CA MET A 415 16.49 -15.35 -9.15
C MET A 415 16.85 -15.56 -7.67
N TRP A 416 15.98 -15.11 -6.77
CA TRP A 416 16.20 -15.17 -5.33
C TRP A 416 14.95 -15.64 -4.59
N GLU A 417 15.17 -16.16 -3.39
CA GLU A 417 14.10 -16.36 -2.42
C GLU A 417 14.53 -16.01 -1.00
N TYR A 418 13.56 -15.57 -0.20
CA TYR A 418 13.73 -15.25 1.21
C TYR A 418 13.35 -16.45 2.07
N GLY A 419 14.13 -16.73 3.12
CA GLY A 419 13.80 -17.75 4.12
C GLY A 419 14.16 -17.31 5.52
N ASP A 420 13.63 -18.02 6.51
CA ASP A 420 13.66 -17.65 7.92
C ASP A 420 13.34 -16.16 8.13
N GLN A 421 12.32 -15.68 7.44
CA GLN A 421 11.80 -14.31 7.48
C GLN A 421 12.87 -13.28 7.08
N GLY A 422 13.53 -13.50 5.94
CA GLY A 422 14.59 -12.65 5.40
C GLY A 422 15.96 -12.80 6.07
N SER A 423 16.10 -13.72 7.05
CA SER A 423 17.40 -14.00 7.69
C SER A 423 18.29 -14.90 6.84
N ILE A 424 17.72 -15.58 5.86
CA ILE A 424 18.44 -16.32 4.82
C ILE A 424 17.93 -15.78 3.49
N ILE A 425 18.85 -15.45 2.58
CA ILE A 425 18.51 -15.16 1.19
C ILE A 425 19.30 -16.13 0.34
N VAL A 426 18.61 -16.88 -0.52
CA VAL A 426 19.24 -17.79 -1.49
C VAL A 426 19.07 -17.19 -2.87
N ILE A 427 20.14 -17.24 -3.66
CA ILE A 427 20.17 -16.67 -5.00
C ILE A 427 20.86 -17.62 -5.97
N VAL A 428 20.35 -17.72 -7.19
CA VAL A 428 20.87 -18.62 -8.23
C VAL A 428 20.81 -17.95 -9.61
N GLN A 429 21.81 -18.21 -10.44
CA GLN A 429 21.93 -17.56 -11.74
C GLN A 429 20.86 -18.05 -12.69
N GLU A 430 20.17 -17.13 -13.36
CA GLU A 430 19.09 -17.43 -14.28
C GLU A 430 19.61 -17.70 -15.70
N GLY A 431 18.91 -18.57 -16.44
CA GLY A 431 19.05 -18.70 -17.90
C GLY A 431 20.28 -19.49 -18.36
N THR A 432 21.01 -20.12 -17.44
CA THR A 432 22.16 -20.98 -17.74
C THR A 432 22.21 -22.18 -16.80
N PRO A 433 22.67 -23.37 -17.26
CA PRO A 433 22.85 -24.52 -16.38
C PRO A 433 23.92 -24.27 -15.32
N VAL A 434 23.53 -24.44 -14.06
CA VAL A 434 24.36 -24.21 -12.86
C VAL A 434 24.30 -25.39 -11.89
N ASP A 435 25.31 -25.50 -11.05
CA ASP A 435 25.44 -26.50 -9.98
C ASP A 435 25.61 -25.85 -8.59
N THR A 436 25.62 -24.52 -8.55
CA THR A 436 25.97 -23.71 -7.39
C THR A 436 24.91 -22.65 -7.15
N VAL A 437 24.44 -22.56 -5.91
CA VAL A 437 23.67 -21.42 -5.40
C VAL A 437 24.58 -20.54 -4.54
N TYR A 438 24.20 -19.29 -4.35
CA TYR A 438 24.79 -18.43 -3.34
C TYR A 438 23.76 -18.15 -2.26
N TYR A 439 24.22 -18.05 -1.02
CA TYR A 439 23.35 -17.65 0.08
C TYR A 439 24.02 -16.64 1.01
N THR A 440 23.20 -15.92 1.75
CA THR A 440 23.63 -14.94 2.76
C THR A 440 22.79 -15.07 4.02
N THR A 441 23.42 -14.78 5.16
CA THR A 441 22.79 -14.70 6.48
C THR A 441 22.94 -13.33 7.13
N ASP A 442 23.51 -12.36 6.39
CA ASP A 442 23.84 -11.02 6.84
C ASP A 442 23.28 -9.94 5.91
N GLU A 443 22.11 -10.23 5.33
CA GLU A 443 21.36 -9.35 4.41
C GLU A 443 22.14 -9.02 3.13
N GLY A 444 22.93 -9.96 2.62
CA GLY A 444 23.67 -9.81 1.36
C GLY A 444 24.94 -8.96 1.48
N LYS A 445 25.47 -8.76 2.70
CA LYS A 445 26.80 -8.12 2.88
C LYS A 445 27.91 -9.10 2.51
N LYS A 446 27.69 -10.39 2.78
CA LYS A 446 28.56 -11.49 2.38
C LYS A 446 27.74 -12.61 1.75
N TRP A 447 28.24 -13.13 0.65
CA TRP A 447 27.66 -14.26 -0.07
C TRP A 447 28.57 -15.48 0.04
N THR A 448 27.95 -16.65 0.24
CA THR A 448 28.62 -17.94 0.34
C THR A 448 28.13 -18.84 -0.78
N ALA A 449 29.06 -19.37 -1.59
CA ALA A 449 28.75 -20.34 -2.64
C ALA A 449 28.51 -21.72 -2.03
N TYR A 450 27.48 -22.42 -2.50
CA TYR A 450 27.17 -23.79 -2.13
C TYR A 450 26.85 -24.61 -3.39
N GLN A 451 27.65 -25.63 -3.65
CA GLN A 451 27.42 -26.56 -4.74
C GLN A 451 26.32 -27.54 -4.32
N PHE A 452 25.16 -27.46 -4.98
CA PHE A 452 23.98 -28.26 -4.64
C PHE A 452 23.88 -29.56 -5.46
N SER A 453 24.65 -29.68 -6.55
CA SER A 453 24.61 -30.84 -7.44
C SER A 453 25.98 -31.13 -8.05
N ASP A 454 26.25 -32.41 -8.37
CA ASP A 454 27.42 -32.83 -9.15
C ASP A 454 27.26 -32.54 -10.66
N THR A 455 26.01 -32.42 -11.12
CA THR A 455 25.65 -32.11 -12.51
C THR A 455 24.94 -30.77 -12.60
N LYS A 456 25.14 -30.07 -13.71
CA LYS A 456 24.48 -28.79 -13.96
C LYS A 456 22.98 -28.99 -14.18
N VAL A 457 22.18 -28.14 -13.55
CA VAL A 457 20.73 -28.07 -13.65
C VAL A 457 20.39 -26.72 -14.28
N LEU A 458 19.51 -26.72 -15.28
CA LEU A 458 18.88 -25.49 -15.73
C LEU A 458 17.78 -25.17 -14.73
N VAL A 459 18.04 -24.22 -13.82
CA VAL A 459 17.07 -23.81 -12.81
C VAL A 459 16.04 -22.89 -13.47
N ASP A 460 14.79 -23.28 -13.40
CA ASP A 460 13.64 -22.54 -13.93
C ASP A 460 13.04 -21.62 -12.85
N ASP A 461 13.04 -22.06 -11.58
CA ASP A 461 12.44 -21.32 -10.46
C ASP A 461 13.05 -21.73 -9.11
N ILE A 462 12.92 -20.86 -8.10
CA ILE A 462 13.26 -21.11 -6.69
C ILE A 462 12.06 -20.73 -5.84
N SER A 463 11.67 -21.58 -4.90
CA SER A 463 10.50 -21.31 -4.04
C SER A 463 10.75 -21.66 -2.58
N THR A 464 9.98 -21.01 -1.71
CA THR A 464 9.82 -21.41 -0.30
C THR A 464 8.33 -21.36 0.10
N VAL A 465 8.05 -21.56 1.40
CA VAL A 465 6.70 -21.38 1.94
C VAL A 465 6.26 -19.92 1.82
N PRO A 466 5.00 -19.58 1.48
CA PRO A 466 4.56 -18.19 1.26
C PRO A 466 4.70 -17.22 2.46
N THR A 467 5.02 -17.73 3.65
CA THR A 467 5.27 -16.92 4.85
C THR A 467 6.76 -16.65 5.07
N ASP A 468 7.61 -17.25 4.23
CA ASP A 468 9.06 -17.26 4.27
C ASP A 468 9.65 -17.67 5.61
N THR A 469 8.88 -18.38 6.44
CA THR A 469 9.34 -18.85 7.76
C THR A 469 10.22 -20.10 7.68
N SER A 470 10.25 -20.77 6.53
CA SER A 470 11.04 -21.99 6.34
C SER A 470 12.52 -21.68 6.17
N ARG A 471 13.36 -22.64 6.58
CA ARG A 471 14.77 -22.72 6.21
C ARG A 471 15.01 -23.68 5.05
N ASN A 472 13.94 -24.20 4.44
CA ASN A 472 14.00 -25.02 3.24
C ASN A 472 13.62 -24.20 2.02
N PHE A 473 14.34 -24.47 0.94
CA PHE A 473 14.06 -23.93 -0.38
C PHE A 473 14.00 -25.08 -1.37
N ILE A 474 13.24 -24.89 -2.45
CA ILE A 474 13.15 -25.87 -3.53
C ILE A 474 13.55 -25.18 -4.82
N LEU A 475 14.58 -25.72 -5.47
CA LEU A 475 14.90 -25.40 -6.84
C LEU A 475 14.07 -26.28 -7.77
N TRP A 476 13.40 -25.65 -8.73
CA TRP A 476 12.70 -26.30 -9.82
C TRP A 476 13.51 -26.13 -11.09
N GLY A 477 13.67 -27.19 -11.86
CA GLY A 477 14.40 -27.07 -13.11
C GLY A 477 14.43 -28.35 -13.91
N LYS A 478 15.34 -28.37 -14.87
CA LYS A 478 15.55 -29.50 -15.77
C LYS A 478 16.99 -29.94 -15.70
N ASP A 479 17.21 -31.25 -15.87
CA ASP A 479 18.56 -31.78 -16.06
C ASP A 479 19.23 -31.04 -17.24
N GLY A 480 20.39 -30.42 -16.99
CA GLY A 480 21.16 -29.72 -18.02
C GLY A 480 21.82 -30.65 -19.04
N GLY A 481 21.75 -31.97 -18.83
CA GLY A 481 22.12 -33.01 -19.79
C GLY A 481 21.07 -33.27 -20.88
N SER A 482 21.26 -34.34 -21.64
CA SER A 482 20.40 -34.68 -22.79
C SER A 482 19.02 -35.25 -22.42
N SER A 483 18.76 -35.53 -21.14
CA SER A 483 17.50 -36.14 -20.71
C SER A 483 16.34 -35.12 -20.67
N GLY A 484 16.63 -33.85 -20.38
CA GLY A 484 15.64 -32.78 -20.22
C GLY A 484 14.58 -33.06 -19.15
N GLY A 485 14.81 -34.06 -18.28
CA GLY A 485 13.84 -34.48 -17.26
C GLY A 485 13.66 -33.41 -16.19
N LEU A 486 12.47 -33.34 -15.61
CA LEU A 486 12.17 -32.48 -14.47
C LEU A 486 13.04 -32.89 -13.27
N VAL A 487 13.67 -31.92 -12.64
CA VAL A 487 14.51 -32.08 -11.46
C VAL A 487 14.05 -31.11 -10.38
N THR A 488 13.90 -31.62 -9.16
CA THR A 488 13.69 -30.80 -7.97
C THR A 488 14.85 -31.00 -7.00
N VAL A 489 15.33 -29.92 -6.40
CA VAL A 489 16.41 -29.96 -5.40
C VAL A 489 15.96 -29.23 -4.15
N ASN A 490 15.82 -29.95 -3.04
CA ASN A 490 15.61 -29.34 -1.72
C ASN A 490 16.95 -28.83 -1.15
N LEU A 491 16.96 -27.60 -0.69
CA LEU A 491 18.06 -26.96 0.03
C LEU A 491 17.65 -26.74 1.49
N ASP A 492 18.25 -27.51 2.40
CA ASP A 492 17.95 -27.45 3.84
C ASP A 492 19.03 -26.67 4.60
N PHE A 493 18.68 -25.47 5.07
CA PHE A 493 19.58 -24.60 5.84
C PHE A 493 19.47 -24.79 7.36
N SER A 494 18.76 -25.80 7.84
CA SER A 494 18.65 -26.08 9.29
C SER A 494 20.01 -26.33 9.94
N GLY A 495 20.97 -26.89 9.19
CA GLY A 495 22.34 -27.14 9.64
C GLY A 495 23.20 -25.90 9.91
N LEU A 496 22.74 -24.68 9.58
CA LEU A 496 23.47 -23.45 9.90
C LEU A 496 23.51 -23.18 11.41
N THR A 497 22.45 -23.50 12.13
CA THR A 497 22.34 -23.29 13.58
C THR A 497 21.12 -23.98 14.18
N ASP A 498 21.30 -24.57 15.37
CA ASP A 498 20.23 -25.16 16.17
C ASP A 498 19.67 -24.18 17.22
N ARG A 499 20.23 -22.97 17.32
CA ARG A 499 19.82 -21.97 18.31
C ARG A 499 18.71 -21.10 17.74
N GLN A 500 17.55 -21.08 18.40
CA GLN A 500 16.51 -20.09 18.12
C GLN A 500 16.93 -18.72 18.67
N CYS A 501 16.65 -17.66 17.91
CA CYS A 501 16.92 -16.28 18.30
C CYS A 501 16.03 -15.89 19.48
N ASN A 502 16.62 -15.13 20.42
CA ASN A 502 15.91 -14.59 21.57
C ASN A 502 15.28 -13.23 21.21
N LEU A 503 13.97 -13.21 21.01
CA LEU A 503 13.18 -11.98 20.90
C LEU A 503 12.55 -11.66 22.25
N ASN A 504 12.94 -10.53 22.85
CA ASN A 504 12.35 -10.03 24.08
C ASN A 504 11.59 -8.72 23.80
N GLU A 505 10.27 -8.80 23.70
CA GLU A 505 9.42 -7.63 23.41
C GLU A 505 9.39 -6.61 24.55
N ASP A 506 9.52 -7.04 25.80
CA ASP A 506 9.54 -6.13 26.96
C ASP A 506 10.87 -5.37 27.08
N LYS A 507 11.95 -5.93 26.54
CA LYS A 507 13.31 -5.37 26.58
C LYS A 507 14.01 -5.56 25.22
N PRO A 508 13.55 -4.85 24.18
CA PRO A 508 14.08 -5.02 22.82
C PRO A 508 15.56 -4.65 22.70
N ASP A 509 16.04 -3.73 23.55
CA ASP A 509 17.42 -3.24 23.59
C ASP A 509 18.34 -3.98 24.57
N ALA A 510 17.92 -5.14 25.10
CA ALA A 510 18.79 -5.94 25.96
C ALA A 510 20.07 -6.40 25.21
N GLU A 511 21.22 -6.46 25.88
CA GLU A 511 22.49 -6.85 25.24
C GLU A 511 22.47 -8.30 24.70
N ASP A 512 21.67 -9.17 25.33
CA ASP A 512 21.42 -10.55 24.94
C ASP A 512 20.27 -10.69 23.92
N SER A 513 19.70 -9.59 23.44
CA SER A 513 18.72 -9.58 22.35
C SER A 513 19.40 -9.92 21.03
N ASP A 514 18.83 -10.87 20.31
CA ASP A 514 19.24 -11.22 18.95
C ASP A 514 18.64 -10.28 17.89
N TYR A 515 17.80 -9.34 18.32
CA TYR A 515 17.11 -8.36 17.48
C TYR A 515 17.51 -6.92 17.83
N TYR A 516 17.15 -6.00 16.95
CA TYR A 516 17.20 -4.57 17.20
C TYR A 516 15.95 -3.90 16.61
N LEU A 517 15.60 -2.73 17.15
CA LEU A 517 14.55 -1.90 16.60
C LEU A 517 15.10 -1.08 15.44
N TRP A 518 14.53 -1.30 14.26
CA TRP A 518 14.84 -0.55 13.05
C TRP A 518 13.73 0.45 12.75
N GLU A 519 14.12 1.66 12.41
CA GLU A 519 13.23 2.74 12.02
C GLU A 519 13.48 3.05 10.54
N PRO A 520 12.44 3.00 9.69
CA PRO A 520 12.58 3.39 8.29
C PRO A 520 12.90 4.88 8.16
N LYS A 521 13.61 5.24 7.10
CA LYS A 521 14.03 6.62 6.83
C LYS A 521 13.31 7.17 5.62
N HIS A 522 12.96 8.45 5.66
CA HIS A 522 12.50 9.16 4.48
C HIS A 522 13.68 9.86 3.80
N PRO A 523 13.98 9.63 2.52
CA PRO A 523 15.14 10.23 1.86
C PRO A 523 15.06 11.77 1.75
N LEU A 524 13.84 12.33 1.80
CA LEU A 524 13.59 13.78 1.73
C LEU A 524 13.30 14.42 3.10
N SER A 525 13.50 13.71 4.22
CA SER A 525 13.30 14.24 5.57
C SER A 525 14.56 14.06 6.41
N ASP A 526 14.90 15.06 7.22
CA ASP A 526 16.01 14.97 8.18
C ASP A 526 15.63 14.14 9.43
N SER A 527 14.39 13.65 9.50
CA SER A 527 13.86 12.85 10.61
C SER A 527 13.33 11.51 10.12
N ASN A 528 13.30 10.50 10.99
CA ASN A 528 12.68 9.19 10.71
C ASN A 528 11.15 9.24 10.70
N CYS A 529 10.56 10.45 10.63
CA CYS A 529 9.13 10.61 10.64
C CYS A 529 8.53 10.30 9.27
N LEU A 530 7.70 9.26 9.22
CA LEU A 530 6.95 8.82 8.07
C LEU A 530 5.46 8.84 8.43
N PHE A 531 4.64 9.44 7.57
CA PHE A 531 3.19 9.52 7.80
C PHE A 531 2.81 10.04 9.20
N GLY A 532 3.53 11.06 9.67
CA GLY A 532 3.24 11.69 10.95
C GLY A 532 3.65 10.89 12.19
N HIS A 533 4.42 9.82 12.05
CA HIS A 533 4.89 9.03 13.18
C HIS A 533 6.24 8.33 12.90
N VAL A 534 6.84 7.74 13.93
CA VAL A 534 8.02 6.88 13.79
C VAL A 534 7.65 5.46 14.17
N ALA A 535 7.59 4.58 13.17
CA ALA A 535 7.35 3.16 13.35
C ALA A 535 8.66 2.42 13.63
N GLN A 536 8.63 1.51 14.61
CA GLN A 536 9.77 0.66 14.97
C GLN A 536 9.48 -0.78 14.59
N TYR A 537 10.42 -1.43 13.91
CA TYR A 537 10.31 -2.81 13.46
C TYR A 537 11.38 -3.71 14.06
N HIS A 538 11.01 -4.94 14.42
CA HIS A 538 11.95 -5.95 14.85
C HIS A 538 12.74 -6.52 13.66
N ARG A 539 14.04 -6.25 13.63
CA ARG A 539 14.98 -6.87 12.68
C ARG A 539 16.02 -7.69 13.41
N LYS A 540 16.33 -8.86 12.85
CA LYS A 540 17.39 -9.72 13.37
C LYS A 540 18.74 -9.02 13.16
N ARG A 541 19.60 -9.06 14.18
CA ARG A 541 20.96 -8.54 14.06
C ARG A 541 21.77 -9.40 13.07
N PRO A 542 22.38 -8.81 12.03
CA PRO A 542 23.12 -9.57 11.00
C PRO A 542 24.32 -10.37 11.52
N ASP A 543 24.86 -10.02 12.69
CA ASP A 543 26.01 -10.69 13.33
C ASP A 543 25.61 -11.85 14.25
N ARG A 544 24.31 -12.14 14.40
CA ARG A 544 23.80 -13.19 15.31
C ARG A 544 23.55 -14.50 14.56
N GLU A 545 24.24 -15.55 15.01
CA GLU A 545 24.04 -16.92 14.56
C GLU A 545 22.90 -17.59 15.33
N CYS A 546 21.68 -17.39 14.84
CA CYS A 546 20.45 -18.03 15.32
C CYS A 546 19.39 -18.00 14.22
N TYR A 547 18.32 -18.78 14.36
CA TYR A 547 17.16 -18.76 13.45
C TYR A 547 15.95 -18.11 14.13
N ASN A 548 15.06 -17.46 13.38
CA ASN A 548 13.90 -16.76 13.95
C ASN A 548 12.86 -17.72 14.53
N GLY A 549 12.49 -18.75 13.74
CA GLY A 549 11.49 -19.74 14.15
C GLY A 549 10.07 -19.34 13.71
N PRO A 550 9.06 -19.36 14.60
CA PRO A 550 7.69 -18.95 14.25
C PRO A 550 7.63 -17.53 13.67
N ALA A 551 6.59 -17.24 12.88
CA ALA A 551 6.37 -15.91 12.32
C ALA A 551 6.34 -14.83 13.42
N ILE A 552 7.12 -13.77 13.24
CA ILE A 552 7.26 -12.66 14.19
C ILE A 552 6.37 -11.50 13.73
N GLU A 553 5.62 -10.88 14.66
CA GLU A 553 4.97 -9.59 14.39
C GLU A 553 6.06 -8.52 14.25
N ARG A 554 6.25 -8.02 13.01
CA ARG A 554 7.40 -7.17 12.69
C ARG A 554 7.27 -5.77 13.27
N LEU A 555 6.08 -5.20 13.26
CA LEU A 555 5.83 -3.88 13.84
C LEU A 555 5.83 -3.99 15.37
N HIS A 556 6.80 -3.36 16.02
CA HIS A 556 6.93 -3.34 17.47
C HIS A 556 5.96 -2.32 18.08
N ASP A 557 6.17 -1.03 17.77
CA ASP A 557 5.36 0.07 18.27
C ASP A 557 5.55 1.33 17.40
N ILE A 558 4.68 2.30 17.62
CA ILE A 558 4.84 3.68 17.17
C ILE A 558 5.52 4.48 18.29
N SER A 559 6.83 4.68 18.16
CA SER A 559 7.65 5.27 19.23
C SER A 559 7.30 6.72 19.53
N GLN A 560 6.93 7.48 18.49
CA GLN A 560 6.50 8.87 18.62
C GLN A 560 5.58 9.28 17.48
N ASN A 561 4.63 10.15 17.80
CA ASN A 561 3.89 10.93 16.80
C ASN A 561 4.63 12.24 16.53
N CYS A 562 4.66 12.64 15.26
CA CYS A 562 5.33 13.84 14.80
C CYS A 562 4.35 14.95 14.48
N THR A 563 4.90 16.16 14.37
CA THR A 563 4.22 17.28 13.76
C THR A 563 4.17 17.14 12.24
N CYS A 564 3.12 17.64 11.62
CA CYS A 564 2.94 17.60 10.17
C CYS A 564 4.04 18.38 9.42
N THR A 565 4.51 17.78 8.33
CA THR A 565 5.48 18.33 7.38
C THR A 565 4.91 18.33 5.97
N ARG A 566 5.66 18.81 4.96
CA ARG A 566 5.22 18.76 3.56
C ARG A 566 5.02 17.32 3.05
N GLN A 567 5.74 16.35 3.59
CA GLN A 567 5.74 14.96 3.12
C GLN A 567 4.49 14.17 3.57
N ASP A 568 3.70 14.74 4.48
CA ASP A 568 2.44 14.16 4.96
C ASP A 568 1.23 14.49 4.06
N PHE A 569 1.45 15.26 2.99
CA PHE A 569 0.39 15.78 2.12
C PHE A 569 0.65 15.46 0.66
N GLU A 570 -0.45 15.22 -0.05
CA GLU A 570 -0.53 15.14 -1.50
C GLU A 570 -1.40 16.29 -2.04
N CYS A 571 -1.37 16.53 -3.35
CA CYS A 571 -2.26 17.52 -3.94
C CYS A 571 -3.72 17.07 -3.82
N ASP A 572 -4.61 18.01 -3.54
CA ASP A 572 -6.04 17.73 -3.40
C ASP A 572 -6.74 17.60 -4.76
N TYR A 573 -7.98 17.14 -4.77
CA TYR A 573 -8.80 17.02 -5.98
C TYR A 573 -8.93 18.37 -6.72
N ASN A 574 -8.76 18.35 -8.04
CA ASN A 574 -8.59 19.50 -8.95
C ASN A 574 -7.24 20.26 -8.87
N TYR A 575 -6.32 19.83 -8.02
CA TYR A 575 -4.97 20.39 -7.95
C TYR A 575 -3.95 19.43 -8.53
N GLU A 576 -2.91 19.97 -9.14
CA GLU A 576 -1.80 19.20 -9.71
C GLU A 576 -0.47 19.72 -9.18
N ARG A 577 0.48 18.79 -9.06
CA ARG A 577 1.82 19.10 -8.58
C ARG A 577 2.58 19.86 -9.66
N GLN A 578 3.18 20.97 -9.26
CA GLN A 578 4.01 21.81 -10.11
C GLN A 578 5.48 21.40 -10.02
N ASN A 579 6.31 21.90 -10.96
CA ASN A 579 7.75 21.60 -11.00
C ASN A 579 8.51 22.01 -9.72
N ASP A 580 7.99 22.99 -8.97
CA ASP A 580 8.55 23.43 -7.69
C ASP A 580 8.04 22.61 -6.48
N GLY A 581 7.22 21.58 -6.72
CA GLY A 581 6.62 20.73 -5.70
C GLY A 581 5.39 21.35 -5.00
N SER A 582 4.95 22.53 -5.42
CA SER A 582 3.69 23.12 -4.95
C SER A 582 2.47 22.47 -5.61
N CYS A 583 1.30 22.58 -5.00
CA CYS A 583 0.04 22.14 -5.59
C CYS A 583 -0.73 23.36 -6.09
N ALA A 584 -0.98 23.42 -7.40
CA ALA A 584 -1.73 24.51 -8.01
C ALA A 584 -3.02 23.98 -8.60
N LEU A 585 -4.04 24.84 -8.61
CA LEU A 585 -5.32 24.51 -9.21
C LEU A 585 -5.11 24.33 -10.72
N VAL A 586 -5.60 23.22 -11.25
CA VAL A 586 -5.57 22.94 -12.67
C VAL A 586 -6.28 24.07 -13.43
N PRO A 587 -5.68 24.62 -14.51
CA PRO A 587 -6.28 25.71 -15.27
C PRO A 587 -7.72 25.40 -15.74
N GLY A 588 -8.64 26.32 -15.45
CA GLY A 588 -10.05 26.21 -15.85
C GLY A 588 -10.94 25.41 -14.88
N LEU A 589 -10.39 24.95 -13.75
CA LEU A 589 -11.16 24.34 -12.67
C LEU A 589 -11.43 25.32 -11.54
N GLU A 590 -12.37 24.96 -10.69
CA GLU A 590 -12.65 25.63 -9.42
C GLU A 590 -12.30 24.68 -8.27
N PRO A 591 -11.86 25.21 -7.12
CA PRO A 591 -11.70 24.42 -5.91
C PRO A 591 -13.02 23.74 -5.52
N ILE A 592 -12.94 22.64 -4.76
CA ILE A 592 -14.14 22.01 -4.19
C ILE A 592 -14.90 23.05 -3.35
N ASN A 593 -16.21 23.09 -3.50
CA ASN A 593 -17.07 23.91 -2.65
C ASN A 593 -17.14 23.30 -1.24
N PRO A 594 -16.56 23.94 -0.21
CA PRO A 594 -16.51 23.36 1.13
C PRO A 594 -17.91 23.18 1.76
N LEU A 595 -18.90 23.94 1.28
CA LEU A 595 -20.28 23.83 1.77
C LEU A 595 -20.94 22.52 1.34
N GLU A 596 -20.57 21.97 0.18
CA GLU A 596 -21.03 20.65 -0.26
C GLU A 596 -20.47 19.56 0.66
N TYR A 597 -19.22 19.72 1.11
CA TYR A 597 -18.61 18.82 2.07
C TYR A 597 -19.30 18.87 3.44
N CYS A 598 -19.62 20.06 3.96
CA CYS A 598 -20.44 20.19 5.18
C CYS A 598 -21.84 19.57 5.00
N ALA A 599 -22.47 19.73 3.83
CA ALA A 599 -23.79 19.16 3.57
C ALA A 599 -23.74 17.62 3.52
N ALA A 600 -22.65 17.04 2.99
CA ALA A 600 -22.42 15.60 2.97
C ALA A 600 -22.03 15.03 4.35
N ASN A 601 -21.51 15.87 5.26
CA ASN A 601 -21.06 15.48 6.60
C ASN A 601 -21.74 16.34 7.67
N PRO A 602 -22.99 16.04 8.05
CA PRO A 602 -23.76 16.84 9.01
C PRO A 602 -23.17 16.90 10.43
N ASP A 603 -22.24 16.01 10.76
CA ASP A 603 -21.55 15.99 12.07
C ASP A 603 -20.31 16.92 12.10
N LEU A 604 -19.97 17.55 10.98
CA LEU A 604 -18.81 18.43 10.87
C LEU A 604 -19.15 19.83 11.40
N ASP A 605 -18.47 20.26 12.46
CA ASP A 605 -18.72 21.57 13.06
C ASP A 605 -18.13 22.74 12.25
N GLU A 606 -17.02 22.49 11.56
CA GLU A 606 -16.21 23.51 10.90
C GLU A 606 -15.47 22.97 9.67
N TYR A 607 -15.18 23.85 8.72
CA TYR A 607 -14.43 23.54 7.51
C TYR A 607 -13.30 24.56 7.29
N TYR A 608 -12.33 24.18 6.47
CA TYR A 608 -11.24 25.05 6.02
C TYR A 608 -11.43 25.38 4.54
N ALA A 609 -11.06 26.59 4.13
CA ALA A 609 -11.02 26.92 2.72
C ALA A 609 -9.97 26.03 2.01
N PRO A 610 -10.23 25.55 0.78
CA PRO A 610 -9.35 24.62 0.07
C PRO A 610 -7.96 25.22 -0.12
N SER A 611 -6.94 24.52 0.38
CA SER A 611 -5.54 24.94 0.28
C SER A 611 -4.84 24.37 -0.96
N GLY A 612 -5.44 23.37 -1.60
CA GLY A 612 -4.82 22.57 -2.66
C GLY A 612 -4.03 21.36 -2.17
N TYR A 613 -4.00 21.13 -0.85
CA TYR A 613 -3.34 20.00 -0.23
C TYR A 613 -4.33 19.18 0.57
N ARG A 614 -4.24 17.85 0.45
CA ARG A 614 -4.94 16.91 1.33
C ARG A 614 -3.94 16.01 2.03
N ARG A 615 -4.31 15.54 3.22
CA ARG A 615 -3.50 14.57 3.96
C ARG A 615 -3.46 13.23 3.22
N ILE A 616 -2.30 12.61 3.19
CA ILE A 616 -2.18 11.21 2.75
C ILE A 616 -2.98 10.35 3.73
N PRO A 617 -3.82 9.39 3.29
CA PRO A 617 -4.69 8.62 4.19
C PRO A 617 -3.99 7.93 5.37
N LEU A 618 -2.72 7.55 5.20
CA LEU A 618 -1.88 6.94 6.25
C LEU A 618 -1.42 7.92 7.33
N THR A 619 -1.43 9.24 7.09
CA THR A 619 -0.77 10.20 7.99
C THR A 619 -1.53 10.39 9.31
N THR A 620 -0.81 10.28 10.42
CA THR A 620 -1.32 10.50 11.78
C THR A 620 -0.79 11.80 12.40
N CYS A 621 -0.16 12.67 11.58
CA CYS A 621 0.51 13.87 12.06
C CYS A 621 -0.46 14.87 12.73
N VAL A 622 0.01 15.59 13.75
CA VAL A 622 -0.79 16.63 14.43
C VAL A 622 0.04 17.89 14.68
N GLY A 623 -0.50 19.06 14.31
CA GLY A 623 0.18 20.35 14.48
C GLY A 623 1.38 20.52 13.55
N GLY A 624 2.20 21.54 13.78
CA GLY A 624 3.28 21.89 12.85
C GLY A 624 2.76 22.59 11.60
N ARG A 625 3.15 22.12 10.41
CA ARG A 625 2.74 22.68 9.12
C ARG A 625 1.56 21.90 8.54
N GLU A 626 0.37 22.16 9.07
CA GLU A 626 -0.88 21.55 8.59
C GLU A 626 -1.34 22.22 7.28
N LEU A 627 -0.87 21.69 6.14
CA LEU A 627 -1.15 22.25 4.81
C LEU A 627 -2.61 22.14 4.38
N ASP A 628 -3.39 21.26 5.00
CA ASP A 628 -4.84 21.15 4.83
C ASP A 628 -5.62 22.24 5.58
N LYS A 629 -4.97 22.94 6.52
CA LYS A 629 -5.59 23.90 7.46
C LYS A 629 -4.90 25.26 7.44
N ILE A 630 -4.54 25.74 6.25
CA ILE A 630 -3.83 27.03 6.10
C ILE A 630 -4.76 28.22 6.37
N SER A 631 -6.05 28.09 6.05
CA SER A 631 -7.04 29.13 6.26
C SER A 631 -7.58 29.16 7.69
N GLU A 632 -8.18 30.28 8.09
CA GLU A 632 -8.98 30.32 9.31
C GLU A 632 -10.18 29.35 9.16
N PRO A 633 -10.56 28.62 10.22
CA PRO A 633 -11.69 27.71 10.14
C PRO A 633 -13.01 28.51 10.07
N TYR A 634 -13.95 28.00 9.28
CA TYR A 634 -15.29 28.55 9.11
C TYR A 634 -16.33 27.58 9.70
N PRO A 635 -17.42 28.05 10.30
CA PRO A 635 -18.48 27.17 10.78
C PRO A 635 -19.21 26.51 9.60
N CYS A 636 -19.51 25.21 9.72
CA CYS A 636 -20.47 24.59 8.80
C CYS A 636 -21.87 25.17 9.03
N PRO A 637 -22.74 25.22 8.00
CA PRO A 637 -24.10 25.74 8.14
C PRO A 637 -24.87 25.03 9.26
N ASN A 638 -25.47 25.80 10.19
CA ASN A 638 -26.19 25.32 11.39
C ASN A 638 -25.32 24.85 12.58
N HIS A 639 -23.98 24.93 12.48
CA HIS A 639 -23.04 24.57 13.55
C HIS A 639 -22.36 25.79 14.21
N GLU A 640 -22.86 27.00 13.97
CA GLU A 640 -22.23 28.25 14.42
C GLU A 640 -22.07 28.32 15.94
N LYS A 641 -23.06 27.80 16.70
CA LYS A 641 -23.00 27.76 18.17
C LYS A 641 -21.91 26.82 18.70
N GLN A 642 -21.66 25.71 17.99
CA GLN A 642 -20.65 24.72 18.38
C GLN A 642 -19.26 25.25 18.04
N PHE A 643 -19.13 25.89 16.88
CA PHE A 643 -17.95 26.64 16.47
C PHE A 643 -17.58 27.75 17.48
N GLU A 644 -18.54 28.59 17.88
CA GLU A 644 -18.34 29.63 18.90
C GLU A 644 -17.94 29.06 20.26
N LYS A 645 -18.43 27.87 20.62
CA LYS A 645 -18.02 27.21 21.87
C LYS A 645 -16.58 26.69 21.81
N LYS A 646 -16.12 26.27 20.63
CA LYS A 646 -14.77 25.73 20.39
C LYS A 646 -13.70 26.81 20.28
N HIS A 647 -14.01 27.90 19.56
CA HIS A 647 -13.07 29.00 19.29
C HIS A 647 -13.31 30.27 20.12
N GLY A 648 -14.43 30.36 20.82
CA GLY A 648 -14.77 31.50 21.66
C GLY A 648 -13.89 31.60 22.90
N ILE A 649 -13.66 32.84 23.35
CA ILE A 649 -12.96 33.11 24.60
C ILE A 649 -13.81 32.56 25.77
N SER A 650 -13.26 31.59 26.51
CA SER A 650 -13.95 31.03 27.68
C SER A 650 -14.36 32.14 28.66
N GLY A 651 -15.46 31.96 29.40
CA GLY A 651 -15.92 32.96 30.39
C GLY A 651 -14.84 33.34 31.43
N ALA A 652 -13.93 32.41 31.74
CA ALA A 652 -12.75 32.67 32.57
C ALA A 652 -11.71 33.54 31.83
N GLY A 653 -11.44 33.27 30.54
CA GLY A 653 -10.57 34.08 29.70
C GLY A 653 -11.06 35.52 29.56
N LEU A 654 -12.36 35.71 29.37
CA LEU A 654 -12.98 37.04 29.28
C LEU A 654 -12.91 37.78 30.64
N PHE A 655 -13.15 37.05 31.74
CA PHE A 655 -13.00 37.59 33.09
C PHE A 655 -11.56 38.10 33.34
N PHE A 656 -10.54 37.31 33.01
CA PHE A 656 -9.15 37.74 33.19
C PHE A 656 -8.76 38.88 32.23
N ALA A 657 -9.21 38.85 30.98
CA ALA A 657 -8.96 39.90 30.00
C ALA A 657 -9.54 41.26 30.43
N ILE A 658 -10.66 41.27 31.16
CA ILE A 658 -11.30 42.49 31.67
C ILE A 658 -10.75 42.87 33.05
N PHE A 659 -10.58 41.91 33.95
CA PHE A 659 -10.23 42.18 35.34
C PHE A 659 -8.76 42.58 35.50
N ILE A 660 -7.84 42.00 34.74
CA ILE A 660 -6.40 42.30 34.85
C ILE A 660 -6.11 43.78 34.53
N PRO A 661 -6.62 44.38 33.43
CA PRO A 661 -6.45 45.80 33.16
C PRO A 661 -7.05 46.70 34.24
N ILE A 662 -8.24 46.35 34.77
CA ILE A 662 -8.91 47.14 35.81
C ILE A 662 -8.14 47.07 37.12
N ALA A 663 -7.68 45.89 37.54
CA ALA A 663 -6.88 45.71 38.75
C ALA A 663 -5.52 46.40 38.62
N ALA A 664 -4.89 46.36 37.44
CA ALA A 664 -3.67 47.10 37.17
C ALA A 664 -3.88 48.61 37.24
N ALA A 665 -4.95 49.13 36.62
CA ALA A 665 -5.30 50.55 36.68
C ALA A 665 -5.63 51.01 38.11
N ALA A 666 -6.35 50.20 38.88
CA ALA A 666 -6.64 50.48 40.29
C ALA A 666 -5.37 50.44 41.15
N GLY A 667 -4.47 49.49 40.89
CA GLY A 667 -3.16 49.41 41.56
C GLY A 667 -2.28 50.62 41.28
N VAL A 668 -2.20 51.05 40.01
CA VAL A 668 -1.49 52.27 39.61
C VAL A 668 -2.16 53.51 40.23
N GLY A 669 -3.49 53.60 40.19
CA GLY A 669 -4.24 54.70 40.80
C GLY A 669 -4.03 54.79 42.31
N TYR A 670 -4.01 53.66 43.02
CA TYR A 670 -3.72 53.60 44.46
C TYR A 670 -2.27 53.98 44.76
N TRP A 671 -1.32 53.53 43.94
CA TRP A 671 0.09 53.90 44.09
C TRP A 671 0.30 55.41 43.88
N VAL A 672 -0.31 55.99 42.85
CA VAL A 672 -0.28 57.44 42.60
C VAL A 672 -0.94 58.18 43.75
N TYR A 673 -2.12 57.76 44.23
CA TYR A 673 -2.81 58.38 45.36
C TYR A 673 -1.97 58.37 46.64
N ARG A 674 -1.26 57.26 46.92
CA ARG A 674 -0.46 57.11 48.14
C ARG A 674 0.85 57.89 48.10
N ASN A 675 1.42 58.09 46.91
CA ASN A 675 2.63 58.89 46.70
C ASN A 675 2.33 60.33 46.22
N TYR A 676 1.08 60.78 46.31
CA TYR A 676 0.66 62.11 45.93
C TYR A 676 0.99 63.12 47.03
N ASP A 677 2.04 63.92 46.83
CA ASP A 677 2.39 65.06 47.70
C ASP A 677 1.81 66.35 47.08
N GLY A 678 0.83 66.95 47.76
CA GLY A 678 -0.15 67.88 47.20
C GLY A 678 0.38 69.27 46.81
N GLN A 679 1.21 69.37 45.77
CA GLN A 679 1.66 70.64 45.21
C GLN A 679 1.41 70.75 43.69
N PHE A 680 0.16 71.03 43.30
CA PHE A 680 -0.10 71.70 42.03
C PHE A 680 -0.62 73.11 42.30
N GLY A 681 0.31 74.06 42.36
CA GLY A 681 -0.01 75.47 42.45
C GLY A 681 1.24 76.33 42.41
N ARG A 682 1.64 76.75 41.20
CA ARG A 682 2.13 78.11 40.92
C ARG A 682 2.25 78.33 39.42
N ILE A 683 1.40 79.21 38.92
CA ILE A 683 1.55 79.87 37.62
C ILE A 683 2.75 80.83 37.74
N GLN A 684 3.73 80.72 36.87
CA GLN A 684 4.71 81.79 36.62
C GLN A 684 4.73 82.09 35.12
N LEU A 685 4.22 83.27 34.78
CA LEU A 685 4.46 84.00 33.53
C LEU A 685 5.65 84.96 33.76
N GLY A 686 6.53 85.06 32.78
CA GLY A 686 7.75 85.89 32.76
C GLY A 686 8.86 85.12 32.03
N ASP A 687 8.99 85.18 30.71
CA ASP A 687 9.36 86.29 29.81
C ASP A 687 10.87 86.64 29.84
N THR A 688 11.45 86.65 28.63
CA THR A 688 12.78 87.14 28.19
C THR A 688 14.09 86.43 28.60
N GLY A 689 14.87 86.03 27.56
CA GLY A 689 16.28 86.45 27.43
C GLY A 689 17.41 85.43 27.57
N MET A 690 17.85 84.89 26.42
CA MET A 690 19.19 84.38 26.04
C MET A 690 20.09 83.56 27.00
N MET A 691 20.44 82.36 26.50
CA MET A 691 21.60 81.49 26.79
C MET A 691 21.83 81.06 28.25
N GLY A 692 21.32 79.86 28.59
CA GLY A 692 21.75 79.11 29.76
C GLY A 692 20.76 78.00 30.14
N ASN A 693 21.07 76.76 29.71
CA ASN A 693 20.63 75.48 30.27
C ASN A 693 19.23 75.44 30.95
N GLY A 694 18.19 75.26 30.14
CA GLY A 694 16.83 75.05 30.63
C GLY A 694 16.60 73.61 31.11
N ASN A 695 16.56 73.42 32.43
CA ASN A 695 15.89 72.27 33.06
C ASN A 695 14.40 72.29 32.70
N GLY A 696 14.01 71.50 31.71
CA GLY A 696 12.63 71.25 31.32
C GLY A 696 12.04 70.04 32.05
N ALA A 697 10.73 70.05 32.27
CA ALA A 697 9.92 69.07 32.99
C ALA A 697 9.84 67.65 32.37
N PHE A 698 10.84 67.24 31.59
CA PHE A 698 10.92 65.96 30.89
C PHE A 698 12.30 65.30 31.05
N ASP A 699 12.89 65.45 32.24
CA ASP A 699 14.14 64.75 32.55
C ASP A 699 13.85 63.29 32.93
N SER A 700 14.44 62.35 32.20
CA SER A 700 14.18 60.90 32.29
C SER A 700 14.60 60.27 33.63
N GLU A 701 15.26 61.05 34.50
CA GLU A 701 15.70 60.61 35.83
C GLU A 701 14.70 60.94 36.95
N GLN A 702 13.59 61.65 36.69
CA GLN A 702 12.61 61.89 37.74
C GLN A 702 11.84 60.60 38.11
N PRO A 703 11.72 60.26 39.42
CA PRO A 703 11.11 59.01 39.89
C PRO A 703 9.73 58.70 39.31
N TRP A 704 8.90 59.71 39.06
CA TRP A 704 7.53 59.56 38.56
C TRP A 704 7.44 59.28 37.06
N ILE A 705 8.54 59.36 36.30
CA ILE A 705 8.63 58.88 34.91
C ILE A 705 9.37 57.53 34.89
N LYS A 706 10.45 57.40 35.67
CA LYS A 706 11.29 56.19 35.70
C LYS A 706 10.55 54.94 36.19
N TYR A 707 9.78 55.05 37.28
CA TYR A 707 9.10 53.89 37.86
C TYR A 707 7.90 53.40 37.04
N PRO A 708 7.03 54.28 36.47
CA PRO A 708 5.98 53.82 35.56
C PRO A 708 6.51 53.22 34.27
N VAL A 709 7.58 53.78 33.69
CA VAL A 709 8.23 53.20 32.50
C VAL A 709 8.85 51.85 32.83
N ALA A 710 9.56 51.71 33.95
CA ALA A 710 10.10 50.42 34.39
C ALA A 710 9.00 49.39 34.70
N ALA A 711 7.87 49.81 35.27
CA ALA A 711 6.73 48.95 35.52
C ALA A 711 6.05 48.51 34.21
N LEU A 712 5.89 49.41 33.24
CA LEU A 712 5.41 49.09 31.89
C LEU A 712 6.36 48.12 31.17
N SER A 713 7.68 48.34 31.26
CA SER A 713 8.68 47.44 30.70
C SER A 713 8.68 46.07 31.38
N ALA A 714 8.47 46.00 32.70
CA ALA A 714 8.34 44.75 33.44
C ALA A 714 7.04 44.01 33.09
N VAL A 715 5.92 44.71 32.91
CA VAL A 715 4.65 44.12 32.46
C VAL A 715 4.77 43.61 31.02
N VAL A 716 5.43 44.34 30.13
CA VAL A 716 5.71 43.90 28.75
C VAL A 716 6.65 42.68 28.76
N ALA A 717 7.68 42.67 29.61
CA ALA A 717 8.57 41.51 29.76
C ALA A 717 7.85 40.28 30.32
N VAL A 718 6.93 40.46 31.27
CA VAL A 718 6.08 39.37 31.77
C VAL A 718 5.13 38.88 30.68
N LEU A 719 4.42 39.77 29.98
CA LEU A 719 3.51 39.41 28.89
C LEU A 719 4.23 38.72 27.72
N ALA A 720 5.47 39.10 27.41
CA ALA A 720 6.29 38.43 26.42
C ALA A 720 6.78 37.03 26.88
N ALA A 721 6.86 36.79 28.19
CA ALA A 721 7.23 35.50 28.77
C ALA A 721 6.03 34.57 29.04
N VAL A 722 4.80 35.11 29.11
CA VAL A 722 3.56 34.32 29.33
C VAL A 722 3.39 33.18 28.30
N PRO A 723 3.62 33.36 26.98
CA PRO A 723 3.50 32.27 26.01
C PRO A 723 4.45 31.09 26.28
N MET A 724 5.66 31.35 26.78
CA MET A 724 6.64 30.31 27.10
C MET A 724 6.26 29.55 28.39
N VAL A 725 5.73 30.27 29.39
CA VAL A 725 5.30 29.65 30.67
C VAL A 725 3.98 28.89 30.52
N VAL A 726 3.04 29.42 29.73
CA VAL A 726 1.78 28.73 29.38
C VAL A 726 2.07 27.51 28.50
N GLY A 727 3.00 27.60 27.54
CA GLY A 727 3.47 26.45 26.76
C GLY A 727 4.14 25.36 27.62
N GLY A 728 4.91 25.76 28.64
CA GLY A 728 5.54 24.85 29.61
C GLY A 728 4.54 24.18 30.56
N LEU A 729 3.54 24.93 31.06
CA LEU A 729 2.48 24.40 31.92
C LEU A 729 1.50 23.50 31.15
N PHE A 730 1.20 23.82 29.88
CA PHE A 730 0.37 22.98 29.02
C PHE A 730 1.03 21.61 28.76
N ARG A 731 2.35 21.57 28.54
CA ARG A 731 3.13 20.31 28.45
C ARG A 731 3.15 19.52 29.75
N MET A 732 3.18 20.19 30.90
CA MET A 732 3.19 19.52 32.21
C MET A 732 1.81 18.98 32.61
N VAL A 733 0.73 19.63 32.20
CA VAL A 733 -0.66 19.22 32.47
C VAL A 733 -1.12 18.14 31.49
N SER A 734 -0.74 18.22 30.21
CA SER A 734 -1.05 17.18 29.21
C SER A 734 -0.38 15.82 29.53
N GLN A 735 0.79 15.84 30.17
CA GLN A 735 1.47 14.62 30.66
C GLN A 735 0.85 14.02 31.93
N ARG A 736 0.00 14.75 32.67
CA ARG A 736 -0.53 14.32 33.98
C ARG A 736 -2.02 13.98 33.99
N PHE A 737 -2.78 14.46 33.01
CA PHE A 737 -4.22 14.18 32.87
C PHE A 737 -4.55 13.68 31.45
N GLY A 738 -4.05 12.49 31.11
CA GLY A 738 -4.56 11.74 29.97
C GLY A 738 -5.98 11.26 30.24
N ARG A 739 -6.99 12.03 29.81
CA ARG A 739 -8.38 11.58 29.71
C ARG A 739 -8.94 12.05 28.38
N GLY A 740 -9.22 11.08 27.51
CA GLY A 740 -9.60 11.28 26.11
C GLY A 740 -10.80 12.19 25.94
N GLY A 741 -10.59 13.25 25.15
CA GLY A 741 -11.67 14.03 24.53
C GLY A 741 -11.98 13.43 23.17
N SER A 742 -13.14 12.80 23.07
CA SER A 742 -13.75 12.34 21.82
C SER A 742 -14.19 13.56 21.01
N GLY A 743 -13.42 13.87 19.96
CA GLY A 743 -13.87 14.62 18.79
C GLY A 743 -13.78 13.67 17.61
N GLY A 744 -14.90 13.48 16.91
CA GLY A 744 -15.07 12.47 15.87
C GLY A 744 -14.16 12.69 14.66
N TYR A 745 -12.95 12.16 14.74
CA TYR A 745 -12.31 11.60 13.57
C TYR A 745 -12.68 10.12 13.56
N SER A 746 -13.34 9.68 12.50
CA SER A 746 -13.33 8.28 12.10
C SER A 746 -11.87 7.85 12.11
N ARG A 747 -11.47 7.06 13.12
CA ARG A 747 -10.13 6.47 13.15
C ARG A 747 -9.93 5.77 11.81
N PRO A 748 -8.86 6.03 11.06
CA PRO A 748 -8.43 5.07 10.05
C PRO A 748 -8.33 3.72 10.77
N TYR A 749 -8.99 2.71 10.22
CA TYR A 749 -8.96 1.36 10.76
C TYR A 749 -7.53 0.82 10.64
N THR A 750 -6.67 1.14 11.60
CA THR A 750 -5.36 0.49 11.74
C THR A 750 -5.57 -0.88 12.39
N SER A 751 -6.35 -1.74 11.74
CA SER A 751 -6.35 -3.15 12.10
C SER A 751 -4.99 -3.71 11.69
N ARG A 752 -4.24 -4.22 12.66
CA ARG A 752 -2.94 -4.90 12.51
C ARG A 752 -2.92 -5.99 11.41
N SER A 753 -4.08 -6.43 10.94
CA SER A 753 -4.31 -7.38 9.84
C SER A 753 -4.23 -6.80 8.43
N SER A 754 -4.11 -5.48 8.23
CA SER A 754 -3.97 -4.90 6.87
C SER A 754 -2.67 -5.35 6.19
N PHE A 755 -1.62 -5.61 6.97
CA PHE A 755 -0.31 -6.07 6.49
C PHE A 755 -0.23 -7.59 6.25
N SER A 756 -1.21 -8.38 6.70
CA SER A 756 -1.19 -9.85 6.59
C SER A 756 -1.96 -10.40 5.38
N ARG A 757 -2.61 -9.53 4.59
CA ARG A 757 -3.31 -9.95 3.36
C ARG A 757 -2.29 -10.01 2.22
N GLY A 758 -1.66 -11.17 2.09
CA GLY A 758 -0.68 -11.47 1.04
C GLY A 758 -1.27 -11.53 -0.36
N ARG A 759 -0.42 -11.16 -1.33
CA ARG A 759 -0.56 -11.26 -2.79
C ARG A 759 -1.71 -10.43 -3.37
N GLY A 760 -1.37 -9.19 -3.75
CA GLY A 760 -2.21 -8.36 -4.59
C GLY A 760 -2.18 -8.87 -6.02
N ASP A 761 -3.08 -9.79 -6.37
CA ASP A 761 -3.35 -10.08 -7.78
C ASP A 761 -3.96 -8.82 -8.42
N TYR A 762 -3.40 -8.39 -9.55
CA TYR A 762 -4.01 -7.34 -10.34
C TYR A 762 -5.35 -7.82 -10.88
N SER A 763 -6.40 -7.01 -10.72
CA SER A 763 -7.63 -7.21 -11.45
C SER A 763 -7.63 -6.28 -12.66
N HIS A 764 -7.48 -6.88 -13.85
CA HIS A 764 -7.62 -6.17 -15.10
C HIS A 764 -9.11 -6.00 -15.46
N VAL A 765 -9.46 -4.82 -15.97
CA VAL A 765 -10.79 -4.50 -16.47
C VAL A 765 -10.63 -3.87 -17.85
N ASP A 766 -10.94 -4.62 -18.89
CA ASP A 766 -10.97 -4.16 -20.28
C ASP A 766 -12.39 -4.24 -20.86
N ALA A 767 -12.77 -3.23 -21.66
CA ALA A 767 -14.03 -3.19 -22.38
C ALA A 767 -14.03 -4.05 -23.65
N ASP A 768 -12.84 -4.37 -24.17
CA ASP A 768 -12.64 -5.01 -25.48
C ASP A 768 -12.38 -6.53 -25.40
N GLU A 769 -12.30 -7.14 -24.21
CA GLU A 769 -12.21 -8.61 -24.03
C GLU A 769 -13.55 -9.34 -24.26
N GLY A 770 -14.28 -8.93 -25.29
CA GLY A 770 -15.48 -9.62 -25.79
C GLY A 770 -15.21 -10.60 -26.93
N GLU A 771 -14.02 -10.60 -27.54
CA GLU A 771 -13.69 -11.50 -28.65
C GLU A 771 -12.18 -11.82 -28.63
N LEU A 772 -11.85 -13.11 -28.80
CA LEU A 772 -10.52 -13.69 -29.08
C LEU A 772 -9.62 -14.03 -27.87
N LEU A 773 -9.86 -15.20 -27.26
CA LEU A 773 -8.78 -16.14 -26.98
C LEU A 773 -9.25 -17.54 -27.39
N GLY A 774 -8.97 -17.86 -28.66
CA GLY A 774 -9.11 -19.19 -29.24
C GLY A 774 -7.80 -19.57 -29.93
N ASP A 775 -7.28 -20.72 -29.50
CA ASP A 775 -6.29 -21.60 -30.12
C ASP A 775 -4.82 -21.16 -30.25
N GLU A 776 -4.00 -21.88 -29.47
CA GLU A 776 -2.84 -22.67 -29.92
C GLU A 776 -2.02 -22.14 -31.12
N SER A 777 -0.74 -21.87 -30.87
CA SER A 777 0.31 -22.23 -31.83
C SER A 777 1.50 -22.82 -31.09
N ASP A 778 1.48 -24.13 -30.89
CA ASP A 778 2.68 -24.93 -31.04
C ASP A 778 3.18 -24.73 -32.48
N GLU A 779 4.40 -24.20 -32.65
CA GLU A 779 5.43 -24.70 -33.59
C GLU A 779 6.57 -23.67 -33.79
N GLU A 780 7.80 -24.17 -33.58
CA GLU A 780 9.08 -23.77 -34.21
C GLU A 780 9.73 -22.41 -33.85
N VAL A 781 10.61 -22.39 -32.83
CA VAL A 781 12.10 -22.55 -32.86
C VAL A 781 12.70 -22.16 -31.52
#